data_AF-A0A940Z3J1-F1
#
_entry.id   AF-A0A940Z3J1-F1
#
_cell.length_a   1.000
_cell.length_b   1.000
_cell.length_c   1.000
_cell.angle_alpha   90.00
_cell.angle_beta   90.00
_cell.angle_gamma   90.00
#
_symmetry.space_group_name_H-M   'P 1'
#
loop_
_entity.id
_entity.type
_entity.pdbx_description
1 polymer ?
#
loop_
_entity_poly.entity_id
_entity_poly.type
_entity_poly.pdbx_seq_one_letter_code
_entity_poly.pdbx_strand_id
1 'polypeptide(L)'
;MKSLEALLERHPGLKKIDEPDKLEYYRTDLNVDLPPLIRDLMLKSLPDLILQPTTEDHLVELFAFARDHGVPLTARGAGTWGYGGAVPTRGGIVIDLSLMDTIDINPGTLQLTVGPGARFLDIQRELERYGLDLPTIASGKGGTLIGWMATGGMGIGTFRHGPVKNQVVSLRVITPEGTIKDLSADDPEIRYFLSTEGQMGIIVRATLQVSKRPVRWYPIVVPFEKSSSAYAFAKEMACHGSLKPEDIVVYHSEFIRALGLAADGKPSVENRHLVLVTFPEEKDAREMEAYLAERQLSPVDETVANNLWEKRFLPMSIKHLGPSLLASEMILPLDRVASYVEKVNEWGKPLAVTLYPISHVVNDKEVLFLAMLATDNRKNIFYLDLMLIPMMLRLAVQNYGGKPYGIGIWNTPFLRNLYTQDELKQLVRYKKKVDPAGILNSGKFFTTSGRWGSFQKALFQADIFDLGLSTSQWLMFKLLSFFPAKTLRLRTPVVSQKLEGISKDILSCAQCGACVARCPVYRATGDETLTAKGKLLTIKKALEKGELELSKAMSLYFCLRCGRCDDDCQVHLKHLSLFEGLEKYLADSENFPIKQVQNFISEVENSPEFHRFLDVVRTGFDQKIREKRNTFPRYRVRIDEEHCIHCGTCVDACIYSVRKRDEFDPRRVVIEDEGLCRGCGSCLERCPQVAAGFPATSVELHPCYLQIDDPYWNADVVTPIDLEATTGKI
;
A
#
# COMPACT_ATOMS: atom_id res chain seq x y z
N MET A 1 -24.05 -25.04 3.81
CA MET A 1 -24.85 -23.99 4.48
C MET A 1 -25.12 -24.34 5.93
N LYS A 2 -25.98 -25.33 6.26
CA LYS A 2 -26.24 -25.71 7.68
C LYS A 2 -24.98 -25.96 8.54
N SER A 3 -24.00 -26.70 8.03
CA SER A 3 -22.73 -26.94 8.76
C SER A 3 -21.90 -25.67 8.97
N LEU A 4 -21.99 -24.72 8.03
CA LEU A 4 -21.30 -23.42 8.13
C LEU A 4 -22.02 -22.49 9.09
N GLU A 5 -23.35 -22.46 9.07
CA GLU A 5 -24.16 -21.71 10.03
C GLU A 5 -23.87 -22.19 11.47
N ALA A 6 -23.85 -23.50 11.69
CA ALA A 6 -23.47 -24.08 12.96
C ALA A 6 -22.03 -23.70 13.40
N LEU A 7 -21.09 -23.61 12.45
CA LEU A 7 -19.73 -23.13 12.74
C LEU A 7 -19.75 -21.67 13.18
N LEU A 8 -20.46 -20.80 12.47
CA LEU A 8 -20.55 -19.38 12.78
C LEU A 8 -21.28 -19.12 14.10
N GLU A 9 -22.31 -19.91 14.43
CA GLU A 9 -23.00 -19.87 15.72
C GLU A 9 -22.08 -20.24 16.89
N ARG A 10 -21.18 -21.21 16.70
CA ARG A 10 -20.17 -21.58 17.71
C ARG A 10 -19.06 -20.54 17.85
N HIS A 11 -18.81 -19.74 16.82
CA HIS A 11 -17.72 -18.77 16.76
C HIS A 11 -18.23 -17.37 16.37
N PRO A 12 -18.93 -16.66 17.29
CA PRO A 12 -19.52 -15.35 16.98
C PRO A 12 -18.49 -14.27 16.62
N GLY A 13 -17.21 -14.45 16.97
CA GLY A 13 -16.11 -13.57 16.59
C GLY A 13 -15.54 -13.84 15.18
N LEU A 14 -16.03 -14.85 14.46
CA LEU A 14 -15.64 -15.15 13.09
C LEU A 14 -16.56 -14.39 12.13
N LYS A 15 -16.07 -13.25 11.62
CA LYS A 15 -16.90 -12.38 10.79
C LYS A 15 -17.08 -12.95 9.37
N LYS A 16 -18.34 -12.97 8.92
CA LYS A 16 -18.76 -13.46 7.60
C LYS A 16 -19.01 -12.28 6.65
N ILE A 17 -18.56 -12.39 5.40
CA ILE A 17 -18.93 -11.48 4.31
C ILE A 17 -19.38 -12.31 3.10
N ASP A 18 -20.63 -12.14 2.70
CA ASP A 18 -21.29 -12.80 1.55
C ASP A 18 -22.02 -11.83 0.62
N GLU A 19 -21.93 -10.53 0.89
CA GLU A 19 -22.51 -9.47 0.05
C GLU A 19 -21.80 -9.43 -1.32
N PRO A 20 -22.53 -9.53 -2.46
CA PRO A 20 -21.94 -9.64 -3.80
C PRO A 20 -20.92 -8.55 -4.14
N ASP A 21 -21.22 -7.30 -3.79
CA ASP A 21 -20.34 -6.16 -4.06
C ASP A 21 -19.04 -6.23 -3.25
N LYS A 22 -19.09 -6.78 -2.04
CA LYS A 22 -17.90 -6.99 -1.21
C LYS A 22 -17.11 -8.20 -1.68
N LEU A 23 -17.75 -9.30 -2.09
CA LEU A 23 -17.06 -10.46 -2.68
C LEU A 23 -16.22 -10.06 -3.90
N GLU A 24 -16.74 -9.13 -4.70
CA GLU A 24 -16.02 -8.56 -5.84
C GLU A 24 -14.70 -7.88 -5.45
N TYR A 25 -14.60 -7.24 -4.28
CA TYR A 25 -13.35 -6.64 -3.80
C TYR A 25 -12.22 -7.69 -3.63
N TYR A 26 -12.58 -8.91 -3.22
CA TYR A 26 -11.64 -9.99 -2.93
C TYR A 26 -11.29 -10.85 -4.15
N ARG A 27 -11.92 -10.57 -5.30
CA ARG A 27 -11.69 -11.26 -6.58
C ARG A 27 -10.30 -11.01 -7.17
N THR A 28 -9.66 -9.90 -6.81
CA THR A 28 -8.37 -9.46 -7.34
C THR A 28 -7.39 -9.11 -6.21
N ASP A 29 -6.10 -9.12 -6.52
CA ASP A 29 -5.04 -8.52 -5.70
C ASP A 29 -4.69 -7.13 -6.24
N LEU A 30 -3.41 -6.74 -6.23
CA LEU A 30 -2.92 -5.42 -6.64
C LEU A 30 -3.18 -5.14 -8.13
N ASN A 31 -4.36 -4.60 -8.44
CA ASN A 31 -4.77 -4.00 -9.72
C ASN A 31 -4.29 -4.76 -10.99
N VAL A 32 -4.23 -6.10 -10.95
CA VAL A 32 -4.05 -6.91 -12.15
C VAL A 32 -5.41 -7.00 -12.82
N ASP A 33 -5.72 -5.99 -13.64
CA ASP A 33 -7.01 -5.88 -14.31
C ASP A 33 -7.08 -6.81 -15.51
N LEU A 34 -7.12 -8.11 -15.26
CA LEU A 34 -7.36 -9.06 -16.34
C LEU A 34 -8.76 -8.83 -16.91
N PRO A 35 -8.87 -8.71 -18.26
CA PRO A 35 -10.16 -8.63 -18.92
C PRO A 35 -11.08 -9.75 -18.44
N PRO A 36 -12.34 -9.45 -18.08
CA PRO A 36 -13.27 -10.42 -17.49
C PRO A 36 -13.36 -11.72 -18.27
N LEU A 37 -13.35 -11.64 -19.61
CA LEU A 37 -13.37 -12.81 -20.48
C LEU A 37 -12.20 -13.76 -20.21
N ILE A 38 -10.95 -13.26 -20.21
CA ILE A 38 -9.76 -14.09 -19.97
C ILE A 38 -9.75 -14.60 -18.53
N ARG A 39 -10.00 -13.72 -17.57
CA ARG A 39 -10.01 -14.06 -16.15
C ARG A 39 -11.04 -15.15 -15.87
N ASP A 40 -12.25 -15.02 -16.38
CA ASP A 40 -13.37 -15.93 -16.06
C ASP A 40 -13.33 -17.19 -16.93
N LEU A 41 -12.62 -17.16 -18.05
CA LEU A 41 -12.22 -18.36 -18.78
C LEU A 41 -11.20 -19.16 -17.97
N MET A 42 -10.23 -18.47 -17.36
CA MET A 42 -9.08 -19.11 -16.73
C MET A 42 -9.31 -19.49 -15.26
N LEU A 43 -9.98 -18.66 -14.47
CA LEU A 43 -10.01 -18.76 -13.00
C LEU A 43 -11.44 -18.62 -12.48
N LYS A 44 -11.82 -19.41 -11.47
CA LYS A 44 -12.98 -19.08 -10.62
C LYS A 44 -12.49 -18.12 -9.52
N SER A 45 -12.31 -16.86 -9.90
CA SER A 45 -11.69 -15.82 -9.04
C SER A 45 -12.63 -15.19 -8.03
N LEU A 46 -13.94 -15.17 -8.31
CA LEU A 46 -14.93 -14.69 -7.35
C LEU A 46 -15.05 -15.71 -6.20
N PRO A 47 -14.76 -15.35 -4.94
CA PRO A 47 -14.99 -16.24 -3.82
C PRO A 47 -16.49 -16.48 -3.61
N ASP A 48 -16.83 -17.64 -3.06
CA ASP A 48 -18.19 -17.95 -2.66
C ASP A 48 -18.50 -17.35 -1.27
N LEU A 49 -17.47 -17.10 -0.45
CA LEU A 49 -17.56 -16.53 0.89
C LEU A 49 -16.21 -15.91 1.32
N ILE A 50 -16.24 -14.92 2.21
CA ILE A 50 -15.05 -14.46 2.94
C ILE A 50 -15.29 -14.63 4.44
N LEU A 51 -14.28 -15.13 5.14
CA LEU A 51 -14.27 -15.27 6.59
C LEU A 51 -13.06 -14.54 7.17
N GLN A 52 -13.31 -13.68 8.16
CA GLN A 52 -12.31 -12.86 8.85
C GLN A 52 -12.11 -13.41 10.27
N PRO A 53 -11.10 -14.28 10.49
CA PRO A 53 -10.78 -14.79 11.82
C PRO A 53 -10.10 -13.71 12.68
N THR A 54 -10.27 -13.85 14.00
CA THR A 54 -9.63 -13.02 15.03
C THR A 54 -8.79 -13.86 16.00
N THR A 55 -8.92 -15.20 15.95
CA THR A 55 -8.22 -16.15 16.82
C THR A 55 -7.64 -17.31 16.03
N GLU A 56 -6.67 -18.01 16.63
CA GLU A 56 -6.08 -19.23 16.07
C GLU A 56 -7.12 -20.35 15.94
N ASP A 57 -8.04 -20.47 16.91
CA ASP A 57 -9.09 -21.50 16.93
C ASP A 57 -10.04 -21.37 15.73
N HIS A 58 -10.36 -20.14 15.31
CA HIS A 58 -11.15 -19.94 14.09
C HIS A 58 -10.45 -20.56 12.87
N LEU A 59 -9.13 -20.43 12.76
CA LEU A 59 -8.37 -21.03 11.64
C LEU A 59 -8.36 -22.55 11.72
N VAL A 60 -8.21 -23.13 12.90
CA VAL A 60 -8.25 -24.60 13.10
C VAL A 60 -9.61 -25.16 12.66
N GLU A 61 -10.70 -24.54 13.10
CA GLU A 61 -12.06 -24.94 12.75
C GLU A 61 -12.35 -24.73 11.26
N LEU A 62 -11.85 -23.64 10.65
CA LEU A 62 -11.96 -23.41 9.21
C LEU A 62 -11.25 -24.48 8.40
N PHE A 63 -10.05 -24.89 8.82
CA PHE A 63 -9.34 -25.99 8.17
C PHE A 63 -10.10 -27.31 8.32
N ALA A 64 -10.65 -27.61 9.49
CA ALA A 64 -11.49 -28.79 9.71
C ALA A 64 -12.72 -28.78 8.79
N PHE A 65 -13.48 -27.68 8.79
CA PHE A 65 -14.64 -27.50 7.94
C PHE A 65 -14.29 -27.69 6.45
N ALA A 66 -13.20 -27.07 5.99
CA ALA A 66 -12.77 -27.15 4.60
C ALA A 66 -12.34 -28.56 4.19
N ARG A 67 -11.66 -29.31 5.07
CA ARG A 67 -11.32 -30.72 4.83
C ARG A 67 -12.56 -31.58 4.72
N ASP A 68 -13.48 -31.47 5.67
CA ASP A 68 -14.68 -32.32 5.76
C ASP A 68 -15.61 -32.12 4.56
N HIS A 69 -15.62 -30.92 3.98
CA HIS A 69 -16.53 -30.54 2.89
C HIS A 69 -15.81 -30.37 1.54
N GLY A 70 -14.50 -30.56 1.47
CA GLY A 70 -13.71 -30.37 0.24
C GLY A 70 -13.73 -28.94 -0.30
N VAL A 71 -13.83 -27.94 0.58
CA VAL A 71 -13.93 -26.52 0.19
C VAL A 71 -12.53 -25.91 0.05
N PRO A 72 -12.17 -25.31 -1.10
CA PRO A 72 -10.88 -24.65 -1.25
C PRO A 72 -10.82 -23.37 -0.40
N LEU A 73 -9.65 -23.14 0.18
CA LEU A 73 -9.32 -21.98 1.00
C LEU A 73 -8.26 -21.13 0.30
N THR A 74 -8.45 -19.81 0.26
CA THR A 74 -7.43 -18.87 -0.19
C THR A 74 -7.04 -17.94 0.95
N ALA A 75 -5.78 -17.98 1.38
CA ALA A 75 -5.30 -17.08 2.43
C ALA A 75 -4.98 -15.70 1.84
N ARG A 76 -5.39 -14.64 2.55
CA ARG A 76 -5.19 -13.26 2.14
C ARG A 76 -4.81 -12.39 3.33
N GLY A 77 -3.68 -11.67 3.19
CA GLY A 77 -3.35 -10.50 4.02
C GLY A 77 -3.96 -9.23 3.43
N ALA A 78 -3.18 -8.20 3.13
CA ALA A 78 -3.69 -6.97 2.50
C ALA A 78 -4.06 -7.11 1.00
N GLY A 79 -3.69 -8.21 0.34
CA GLY A 79 -3.92 -8.45 -1.09
C GLY A 79 -3.17 -7.50 -2.02
N THR A 80 -1.96 -7.06 -1.63
CA THR A 80 -1.17 -6.03 -2.32
C THR A 80 -0.02 -6.56 -3.17
N TRP A 81 0.06 -7.87 -3.41
CA TRP A 81 1.10 -8.48 -4.25
C TRP A 81 0.49 -8.96 -5.57
N GLY A 82 0.84 -8.32 -6.69
CA GLY A 82 0.15 -8.44 -7.99
C GLY A 82 0.46 -9.70 -8.81
N TYR A 83 0.74 -10.84 -8.18
CA TYR A 83 1.09 -12.08 -8.89
C TYR A 83 0.05 -13.21 -8.76
N GLY A 84 -1.13 -12.93 -8.17
CA GLY A 84 -2.23 -13.89 -8.02
C GLY A 84 -2.17 -14.72 -6.73
N GLY A 85 -1.21 -14.46 -5.84
CA GLY A 85 -1.03 -15.21 -4.59
C GLY A 85 -2.28 -15.18 -3.70
N ALA A 86 -2.96 -14.03 -3.62
CA ALA A 86 -4.18 -13.84 -2.83
C ALA A 86 -5.49 -13.99 -3.63
N VAL A 87 -5.42 -14.37 -4.91
CA VAL A 87 -6.59 -14.48 -5.81
C VAL A 87 -7.15 -15.90 -5.83
N PRO A 88 -8.43 -16.15 -5.51
CA PRO A 88 -8.99 -17.49 -5.63
C PRO A 88 -8.86 -18.04 -7.05
N THR A 89 -8.58 -19.33 -7.20
CA THR A 89 -8.54 -19.98 -8.53
C THR A 89 -9.73 -20.92 -8.73
N ARG A 90 -10.35 -21.35 -7.63
CA ARG A 90 -11.43 -22.35 -7.54
C ARG A 90 -12.64 -21.86 -6.74
N GLY A 91 -12.81 -20.55 -6.56
CA GLY A 91 -13.80 -19.97 -5.65
C GLY A 91 -13.51 -20.36 -4.21
N GLY A 92 -14.52 -20.83 -3.49
CA GLY A 92 -14.42 -21.28 -2.11
C GLY A 92 -14.38 -20.11 -1.12
N ILE A 93 -13.66 -20.31 -0.02
CA ILE A 93 -13.57 -19.35 1.07
C ILE A 93 -12.24 -18.59 0.97
N VAL A 94 -12.32 -17.26 0.97
CA VAL A 94 -11.15 -16.42 1.25
C VAL A 94 -11.05 -16.24 2.77
N ILE A 95 -9.90 -16.59 3.32
CA ILE A 95 -9.55 -16.31 4.71
C ILE A 95 -8.82 -14.97 4.71
N ASP A 96 -9.54 -13.92 5.12
CA ASP A 96 -8.98 -12.59 5.26
C ASP A 96 -8.41 -12.39 6.67
N LEU A 97 -7.08 -12.44 6.76
CA LEU A 97 -6.33 -12.38 8.01
C LEU A 97 -6.19 -10.96 8.57
N SER A 98 -6.83 -9.96 7.95
CA SER A 98 -6.67 -8.55 8.26
C SER A 98 -7.08 -8.16 9.69
N LEU A 99 -7.93 -8.93 10.37
CA LEU A 99 -8.32 -8.67 11.77
C LEU A 99 -7.39 -9.30 12.81
N MET A 100 -6.41 -10.10 12.38
CA MET A 100 -5.35 -10.63 13.25
C MET A 100 -4.12 -9.72 13.16
N ASP A 101 -4.28 -8.44 13.51
CA ASP A 101 -3.32 -7.36 13.28
C ASP A 101 -2.49 -6.95 14.52
N THR A 102 -2.34 -7.87 15.48
CA THR A 102 -1.59 -7.63 16.72
C THR A 102 -0.15 -7.19 16.45
N ILE A 103 0.34 -6.22 17.21
CA ILE A 103 1.72 -5.73 17.19
C ILE A 103 2.17 -5.61 18.66
N ASP A 104 3.20 -6.35 19.02
CA ASP A 104 3.84 -6.30 20.34
C ASP A 104 5.34 -6.01 20.17
N ILE A 105 5.89 -5.14 21.02
CA ILE A 105 7.28 -4.67 20.91
C ILE A 105 7.96 -4.83 22.25
N ASN A 106 9.09 -5.53 22.25
CA ASN A 106 9.99 -5.62 23.38
C ASN A 106 11.26 -4.80 23.08
N PRO A 107 11.35 -3.54 23.55
CA PRO A 107 12.52 -2.70 23.31
C PRO A 107 13.76 -3.20 24.05
N GLY A 108 13.60 -3.97 25.14
CA GLY A 108 14.71 -4.54 25.91
C GLY A 108 15.46 -5.63 25.15
N THR A 109 14.76 -6.43 24.33
CA THR A 109 15.35 -7.47 23.48
C THR A 109 15.47 -7.06 22.01
N LEU A 110 15.03 -5.85 21.66
CA LEU A 110 14.92 -5.36 20.28
C LEU A 110 14.11 -6.33 19.41
N GLN A 111 12.96 -6.78 19.90
CA GLN A 111 12.09 -7.72 19.19
C GLN A 111 10.71 -7.13 18.91
N LEU A 112 10.17 -7.51 17.77
CA LEU A 112 8.81 -7.22 17.32
C LEU A 112 8.08 -8.55 17.12
N THR A 113 6.90 -8.69 17.69
CA THR A 113 6.00 -9.82 17.45
C THR A 113 4.73 -9.33 16.78
N VAL A 114 4.38 -9.91 15.63
CA VAL A 114 3.22 -9.48 14.82
C VAL A 114 2.29 -10.62 14.43
N GLY A 115 1.01 -10.28 14.23
CA GLY A 115 0.01 -11.12 13.59
C GLY A 115 -0.07 -10.91 12.06
N PRO A 116 -0.74 -11.80 11.31
CA PRO A 116 -0.75 -11.78 9.84
C PRO A 116 -1.45 -10.58 9.21
N GLY A 117 -2.31 -9.89 9.96
CA GLY A 117 -2.97 -8.65 9.56
C GLY A 117 -2.15 -7.38 9.78
N ALA A 118 -0.99 -7.47 10.45
CA ALA A 118 -0.18 -6.30 10.80
C ALA A 118 0.46 -5.67 9.54
N ARG A 119 0.06 -4.43 9.24
CA ARG A 119 0.55 -3.67 8.08
C ARG A 119 1.84 -2.93 8.39
N PHE A 120 2.70 -2.75 7.39
CA PHE A 120 3.98 -2.05 7.55
C PHE A 120 3.81 -0.64 8.13
N LEU A 121 2.85 0.15 7.64
CA LEU A 121 2.59 1.49 8.18
C LEU A 121 2.28 1.49 9.68
N ASP A 122 1.53 0.50 10.16
CA ASP A 122 1.17 0.40 11.57
C ASP A 122 2.35 -0.08 12.42
N ILE A 123 3.10 -1.08 11.92
CA ILE A 123 4.33 -1.57 12.55
C ILE A 123 5.35 -0.44 12.72
N GLN A 124 5.59 0.35 11.66
CA GLN A 124 6.55 1.46 11.72
C GLN A 124 6.15 2.50 12.76
N ARG A 125 4.86 2.88 12.80
CA ARG A 125 4.36 3.85 13.79
C ARG A 125 4.52 3.38 15.23
N GLU A 126 4.38 2.08 15.49
CA GLU A 126 4.57 1.53 16.83
C GLU A 126 6.07 1.43 17.19
N LEU A 127 6.92 0.98 16.26
CA LEU A 127 8.38 0.93 16.47
C LEU A 127 9.00 2.31 16.70
N GLU A 128 8.51 3.32 15.98
CA GLU A 128 8.94 4.72 16.11
C GLU A 128 8.83 5.26 17.54
N ARG A 129 7.81 4.84 18.30
CA ARG A 129 7.61 5.25 19.71
C ARG A 129 8.74 4.80 20.63
N TYR A 130 9.47 3.77 20.23
CA TYR A 130 10.59 3.20 20.97
C TYR A 130 11.95 3.54 20.33
N GLY A 131 11.98 4.37 19.27
CA GLY A 131 13.20 4.67 18.52
C GLY A 131 13.76 3.45 17.77
N LEU A 132 12.88 2.53 17.34
CA LEU A 132 13.22 1.30 16.62
C LEU A 132 12.76 1.37 15.16
N ASP A 133 13.29 0.50 14.31
CA ASP A 133 12.87 0.33 12.91
C ASP A 133 13.04 -1.12 12.44
N LEU A 134 12.38 -1.46 11.32
CA LEU A 134 12.60 -2.73 10.62
C LEU A 134 13.94 -2.66 9.85
N PRO A 135 14.85 -3.63 10.03
CA PRO A 135 16.11 -3.68 9.26
C PRO A 135 15.87 -3.86 7.76
N THR A 136 14.78 -4.54 7.39
CA THR A 136 14.42 -4.74 5.98
C THR A 136 12.92 -4.56 5.82
N ILE A 137 12.52 -3.81 4.79
CA ILE A 137 11.12 -3.41 4.56
C ILE A 137 10.76 -3.41 3.07
N ALA A 138 9.49 -3.69 2.78
CA ALA A 138 8.95 -3.54 1.43
C ALA A 138 8.94 -2.07 0.97
N SER A 139 9.13 -1.83 -0.33
CA SER A 139 8.97 -0.51 -0.93
C SER A 139 7.52 -0.02 -0.92
N GLY A 140 6.53 -0.91 -0.80
CA GLY A 140 5.12 -0.56 -0.59
C GLY A 140 4.67 -0.80 0.86
N LYS A 141 4.32 0.27 1.59
CA LYS A 141 3.97 0.18 3.03
C LYS A 141 2.52 -0.23 3.34
N GLY A 142 1.66 -0.40 2.33
CA GLY A 142 0.26 -0.78 2.52
C GLY A 142 0.03 -2.29 2.69
N GLY A 143 1.06 -3.11 2.48
CA GLY A 143 1.02 -4.57 2.67
C GLY A 143 1.19 -5.01 4.13
N THR A 144 0.98 -6.31 4.39
CA THR A 144 1.29 -6.92 5.70
C THR A 144 2.68 -7.54 5.71
N LEU A 145 3.35 -7.50 6.87
CA LEU A 145 4.72 -8.02 7.03
C LEU A 145 4.77 -9.54 6.73
N ILE A 146 3.89 -10.32 7.38
CA ILE A 146 3.82 -11.78 7.17
C ILE A 146 3.44 -12.14 5.73
N GLY A 147 2.54 -11.37 5.09
CA GLY A 147 2.20 -11.59 3.69
C GLY A 147 3.43 -11.43 2.77
N TRP A 148 4.26 -10.42 3.02
CA TRP A 148 5.50 -10.19 2.28
C TRP A 148 6.60 -11.23 2.58
N MET A 149 6.70 -11.69 3.84
CA MET A 149 7.56 -12.83 4.21
C MET A 149 7.19 -14.10 3.44
N ALA A 150 5.90 -14.35 3.25
CA ALA A 150 5.41 -15.50 2.49
C ALA A 150 5.72 -15.40 0.99
N THR A 151 5.96 -14.21 0.43
CA THR A 151 6.20 -14.01 -1.01
C THR A 151 7.68 -13.87 -1.40
N GLY A 152 8.59 -13.61 -0.46
CA GLY A 152 10.02 -13.45 -0.77
C GLY A 152 10.80 -12.64 0.27
N GLY A 153 10.21 -11.55 0.77
CA GLY A 153 10.78 -10.79 1.88
C GLY A 153 12.04 -9.98 1.54
N MET A 154 12.15 -9.44 0.32
CA MET A 154 13.26 -8.56 -0.07
C MET A 154 12.78 -7.18 -0.51
N GLY A 155 13.59 -6.16 -0.27
CA GLY A 155 13.25 -4.76 -0.47
C GLY A 155 14.35 -3.82 0.05
N ILE A 156 13.93 -2.71 0.64
CA ILE A 156 14.83 -1.68 1.20
C ILE A 156 15.58 -2.26 2.40
N GLY A 157 16.89 -2.01 2.47
CA GLY A 157 17.77 -2.51 3.53
C GLY A 157 18.22 -3.97 3.37
N THR A 158 17.74 -4.69 2.34
CA THR A 158 18.16 -6.08 2.08
C THR A 158 19.66 -6.19 1.81
N PHE A 159 20.28 -5.19 1.19
CA PHE A 159 21.72 -5.18 0.95
C PHE A 159 22.55 -5.41 2.22
N ARG A 160 22.21 -4.68 3.30
CA ARG A 160 22.95 -4.74 4.57
C ARG A 160 22.52 -5.90 5.46
N HIS A 161 21.21 -6.13 5.56
CA HIS A 161 20.65 -7.04 6.58
C HIS A 161 20.23 -8.40 6.01
N GLY A 162 20.28 -8.55 4.69
CA GLY A 162 19.74 -9.70 3.97
C GLY A 162 18.20 -9.71 3.91
N PRO A 163 17.61 -10.75 3.31
CA PRO A 163 16.15 -10.92 3.25
C PRO A 163 15.54 -11.04 4.64
N VAL A 164 14.23 -10.77 4.75
CA VAL A 164 13.49 -10.75 6.03
C VAL A 164 13.65 -12.00 6.89
N LYS A 165 13.83 -13.15 6.24
CA LYS A 165 14.06 -14.44 6.90
C LYS A 165 15.27 -14.43 7.84
N ASN A 166 16.27 -13.60 7.56
CA ASN A 166 17.48 -13.46 8.38
C ASN A 166 17.19 -12.72 9.70
N GLN A 167 16.09 -11.98 9.79
CA GLN A 167 15.67 -11.30 11.00
C GLN A 167 14.59 -12.09 11.77
N VAL A 168 14.13 -13.24 11.28
CA VAL A 168 13.14 -14.06 12.00
C VAL A 168 13.78 -14.71 13.22
N VAL A 169 13.13 -14.57 14.37
CA VAL A 169 13.47 -15.24 15.64
C VAL A 169 12.64 -16.50 15.81
N SER A 170 11.33 -16.40 15.58
CA SER A 170 10.41 -17.54 15.62
C SER A 170 9.14 -17.27 14.83
N LEU A 171 8.48 -18.35 14.39
CA LEU A 171 7.16 -18.35 13.77
C LEU A 171 6.22 -19.26 14.54
N ARG A 172 4.96 -18.86 14.64
CA ARG A 172 3.85 -19.76 14.96
C ARG A 172 3.00 -19.96 13.73
N VAL A 173 2.74 -21.21 13.39
CA VAL A 173 2.09 -21.59 12.13
C VAL A 173 0.96 -22.59 12.36
N ILE A 174 -0.06 -22.53 11.52
CA ILE A 174 -1.17 -23.49 11.51
C ILE A 174 -1.22 -24.16 10.14
N THR A 175 -1.13 -25.49 10.11
CA THR A 175 -1.20 -26.28 8.88
C THR A 175 -2.64 -26.61 8.50
N PRO A 176 -2.92 -26.96 7.22
CA PRO A 176 -4.25 -27.40 6.80
C PRO A 176 -4.79 -28.65 7.47
N GLU A 177 -3.97 -29.45 8.15
CA GLU A 177 -4.38 -30.54 9.04
C GLU A 177 -4.92 -30.05 10.41
N GLY A 178 -4.82 -28.75 10.70
CA GLY A 178 -5.21 -28.15 11.99
C GLY A 178 -4.12 -28.25 13.06
N THR A 179 -2.88 -28.61 12.70
CA THR A 179 -1.76 -28.66 13.64
C THR A 179 -1.16 -27.28 13.82
N ILE A 180 -1.00 -26.86 15.08
CA ILE A 180 -0.29 -25.64 15.45
C ILE A 180 1.15 -25.99 15.81
N LYS A 181 2.12 -25.23 15.29
CA LYS A 181 3.55 -25.41 15.58
C LYS A 181 4.21 -24.08 15.92
N ASP A 182 5.10 -24.10 16.90
CA ASP A 182 6.04 -23.02 17.18
C ASP A 182 7.42 -23.45 16.64
N LEU A 183 7.97 -22.65 15.74
CA LEU A 183 9.21 -22.90 15.02
C LEU A 183 10.21 -21.81 15.38
N SER A 184 11.39 -22.19 15.87
CA SER A 184 12.51 -21.27 16.03
C SER A 184 13.22 -21.03 14.69
N ALA A 185 14.05 -20.00 14.60
CA ALA A 185 14.79 -19.64 13.39
C ALA A 185 15.67 -20.78 12.82
N ASP A 186 16.16 -21.67 13.68
CA ASP A 186 16.99 -22.84 13.35
C ASP A 186 16.17 -24.10 13.02
N ASP A 187 14.86 -24.08 13.22
CA ASP A 187 13.99 -25.20 12.87
C ASP A 187 13.96 -25.40 11.34
N PRO A 188 14.36 -26.58 10.81
CA PRO A 188 14.36 -26.84 9.37
C PRO A 188 12.99 -26.69 8.70
N GLU A 189 11.89 -26.83 9.44
CA GLU A 189 10.54 -26.67 8.90
C GLU A 189 10.16 -25.19 8.62
N ILE A 190 10.88 -24.22 9.20
CA ILE A 190 10.57 -22.79 9.03
C ILE A 190 10.54 -22.36 7.56
N ARG A 191 11.42 -22.96 6.73
CA ARG A 191 11.54 -22.71 5.30
C ARG A 191 10.28 -23.05 4.51
N TYR A 192 9.41 -23.91 5.04
CA TYR A 192 8.16 -24.28 4.37
C TYR A 192 7.09 -23.18 4.45
N PHE A 193 7.28 -22.17 5.31
CA PHE A 193 6.32 -21.09 5.53
C PHE A 193 6.80 -19.74 4.98
N LEU A 194 8.08 -19.63 4.63
CA LEU A 194 8.70 -18.43 4.05
C LEU A 194 8.87 -18.62 2.54
N SER A 195 8.54 -17.60 1.74
CA SER A 195 8.64 -17.66 0.27
C SER A 195 7.83 -18.78 -0.42
N THR A 196 6.87 -19.39 0.29
CA THR A 196 5.97 -20.45 -0.21
C THR A 196 4.53 -20.00 -0.38
N GLU A 197 4.25 -18.69 -0.27
CA GLU A 197 2.97 -18.06 -0.59
C GLU A 197 1.76 -18.68 0.14
N GLY A 198 1.97 -19.10 1.40
CA GLY A 198 0.93 -19.71 2.23
C GLY A 198 0.48 -21.09 1.73
N GLN A 199 1.27 -21.77 0.90
CA GLN A 199 0.93 -23.11 0.39
C GLN A 199 0.93 -24.18 1.49
N MET A 200 1.72 -24.00 2.54
CA MET A 200 1.96 -25.05 3.54
C MET A 200 1.20 -24.84 4.86
N GLY A 201 0.60 -23.67 5.01
CA GLY A 201 -0.07 -23.24 6.23
C GLY A 201 -0.04 -21.72 6.36
N ILE A 202 -0.64 -21.22 7.43
CA ILE A 202 -0.74 -19.80 7.75
C ILE A 202 0.20 -19.48 8.90
N ILE A 203 1.08 -18.50 8.72
CA ILE A 203 1.85 -17.91 9.82
C ILE A 203 0.89 -17.00 10.61
N VAL A 204 0.61 -17.35 11.86
CA VAL A 204 -0.31 -16.60 12.74
C VAL A 204 0.42 -15.70 13.71
N ARG A 205 1.72 -15.93 13.93
CA ARG A 205 2.60 -15.05 14.69
C ARG A 205 4.01 -15.10 14.12
N ALA A 206 4.66 -13.96 13.98
CA ALA A 206 6.07 -13.88 13.63
C ALA A 206 6.79 -12.95 14.62
N THR A 207 7.89 -13.44 15.20
CA THR A 207 8.80 -12.63 16.01
C THR A 207 10.05 -12.35 15.20
N LEU A 208 10.42 -11.07 15.09
CA LEU A 208 11.58 -10.60 14.33
C LEU A 208 12.49 -9.74 15.19
N GLN A 209 13.79 -9.81 14.90
CA GLN A 209 14.78 -8.88 15.38
C GLN A 209 14.59 -7.52 14.68
N VAL A 210 14.53 -6.45 15.46
CA VAL A 210 14.49 -5.07 14.97
C VAL A 210 15.79 -4.33 15.28
N SER A 211 16.01 -3.19 14.63
CA SER A 211 17.19 -2.35 14.83
C SER A 211 16.82 -1.03 15.50
N LYS A 212 17.83 -0.35 16.04
CA LYS A 212 17.69 1.05 16.44
C LYS A 212 17.52 1.91 15.20
N ARG A 213 16.56 2.82 15.23
CA ARG A 213 16.36 3.80 14.16
C ARG A 213 17.53 4.79 14.15
N PRO A 214 18.20 5.01 13.01
CA PRO A 214 19.19 6.07 12.90
C PRO A 214 18.58 7.45 13.15
N VAL A 215 19.33 8.35 13.78
CA VAL A 215 18.90 9.74 14.00
C VAL A 215 18.67 10.46 12.66
N ARG A 216 19.50 10.12 11.67
CA ARG A 216 19.47 10.67 10.33
C ARG A 216 19.98 9.64 9.33
N TRP A 217 19.47 9.70 8.10
CA TRP A 217 20.01 9.01 6.94
C TRP A 217 20.82 9.97 6.09
N TYR A 218 21.90 9.47 5.48
CA TYR A 218 22.78 10.23 4.59
C TYR A 218 22.70 9.64 3.18
N PRO A 219 21.68 10.01 2.39
CA PRO A 219 21.55 9.57 1.01
C PRO A 219 22.47 10.37 0.09
N ILE A 220 23.25 9.68 -0.73
CA ILE A 220 24.09 10.24 -1.79
C ILE A 220 23.60 9.68 -3.12
N VAL A 221 23.38 10.55 -4.11
CA VAL A 221 22.88 10.14 -5.42
C VAL A 221 23.86 10.55 -6.51
N VAL A 222 24.25 9.59 -7.36
CA VAL A 222 25.18 9.81 -8.46
C VAL A 222 24.48 9.62 -9.81
N PRO A 223 24.50 10.63 -10.72
CA PRO A 223 23.83 10.56 -12.00
C PRO A 223 24.72 9.97 -13.11
N PHE A 224 24.12 9.20 -14.02
CA PHE A 224 24.77 8.56 -15.16
C PHE A 224 23.95 8.71 -16.44
N GLU A 225 24.64 8.81 -17.60
CA GLU A 225 23.99 8.82 -18.92
C GLU A 225 23.52 7.44 -19.37
N LYS A 226 24.26 6.40 -18.99
CA LYS A 226 24.01 5.01 -19.41
C LYS A 226 23.67 4.16 -18.19
N SER A 227 22.66 3.31 -18.33
CA SER A 227 22.31 2.31 -17.32
C SER A 227 23.48 1.38 -17.00
N SER A 228 24.30 1.01 -18.00
CA SER A 228 25.49 0.18 -17.80
C SER A 228 26.52 0.82 -16.87
N SER A 229 26.74 2.15 -16.98
CA SER A 229 27.60 2.88 -16.04
C SER A 229 27.02 2.93 -14.63
N ALA A 230 25.70 3.12 -14.51
CA ALA A 230 25.01 3.10 -13.22
C ALA A 230 25.14 1.74 -12.52
N TYR A 231 24.92 0.63 -13.23
CA TYR A 231 25.09 -0.71 -12.65
C TYR A 231 26.56 -1.07 -12.37
N ALA A 232 27.50 -0.59 -13.19
CA ALA A 232 28.93 -0.77 -12.90
C ALA A 232 29.33 -0.08 -11.60
N PHE A 233 28.86 1.15 -11.39
CA PHE A 233 29.08 1.88 -10.15
C PHE A 233 28.37 1.23 -8.95
N ALA A 234 27.12 0.78 -9.12
CA ALA A 234 26.41 0.05 -8.06
C ALA A 234 27.15 -1.23 -7.64
N LYS A 235 27.78 -1.94 -8.59
CA LYS A 235 28.64 -3.08 -8.31
C LYS A 235 29.92 -2.69 -7.59
N GLU A 236 30.56 -1.60 -7.98
CA GLU A 236 31.72 -1.06 -7.28
C GLU A 236 31.40 -0.75 -5.82
N MET A 237 30.24 -0.14 -5.56
CA MET A 237 29.74 0.12 -4.21
C MET A 237 29.42 -1.16 -3.44
N ALA A 238 28.77 -2.12 -4.10
CA ALA A 238 28.40 -3.39 -3.47
C ALA A 238 29.62 -4.25 -3.08
N CYS A 239 30.73 -4.12 -3.81
CA CYS A 239 31.98 -4.83 -3.55
C CYS A 239 33.02 -4.01 -2.76
N HIS A 240 32.68 -2.79 -2.32
CA HIS A 240 33.63 -1.92 -1.64
C HIS A 240 34.01 -2.48 -0.27
N GLY A 241 35.32 -2.54 0.04
CA GLY A 241 35.81 -3.18 1.26
C GLY A 241 35.57 -2.37 2.55
N SER A 242 35.56 -1.02 2.45
CA SER A 242 35.41 -0.13 3.61
C SER A 242 34.02 0.51 3.73
N LEU A 243 33.36 0.78 2.60
CA LEU A 243 32.08 1.48 2.57
C LEU A 243 30.99 0.45 2.82
N LYS A 244 30.12 0.69 3.80
CA LYS A 244 29.02 -0.21 4.16
C LYS A 244 27.67 0.49 4.02
N PRO A 245 27.17 0.68 2.79
CA PRO A 245 25.85 1.24 2.57
C PRO A 245 24.75 0.46 3.28
N GLU A 246 23.72 1.17 3.71
CA GLU A 246 22.44 0.59 4.09
C GLU A 246 21.71 0.01 2.88
N ASP A 247 21.68 0.78 1.81
CA ASP A 247 20.96 0.46 0.58
C ASP A 247 21.69 1.05 -0.64
N ILE A 248 21.57 0.33 -1.76
CA ILE A 248 22.07 0.74 -3.07
C ILE A 248 20.94 0.48 -4.06
N VAL A 249 20.40 1.55 -4.65
CA VAL A 249 19.26 1.47 -5.57
C VAL A 249 19.60 2.15 -6.89
N VAL A 250 19.36 1.44 -7.99
CA VAL A 250 19.50 1.97 -9.35
C VAL A 250 18.12 2.34 -9.89
N TYR A 251 17.93 3.62 -10.19
CA TYR A 251 16.74 4.16 -10.83
C TYR A 251 17.02 4.50 -12.28
N HIS A 252 16.11 4.10 -13.17
CA HIS A 252 16.19 4.47 -14.58
C HIS A 252 15.54 5.82 -14.84
N SER A 253 16.02 6.53 -15.86
CA SER A 253 15.56 7.89 -16.17
C SER A 253 14.05 7.95 -16.44
N GLU A 254 13.48 6.91 -17.05
CA GLU A 254 12.04 6.79 -17.26
C GLU A 254 11.25 6.83 -15.95
N PHE A 255 11.74 6.11 -14.92
CA PHE A 255 11.13 6.09 -13.60
C PHE A 255 11.29 7.45 -12.90
N ILE A 256 12.48 8.06 -12.94
CA ILE A 256 12.73 9.37 -12.32
C ILE A 256 11.84 10.46 -12.93
N ARG A 257 11.69 10.49 -14.25
CA ARG A 257 10.79 11.41 -14.94
C ARG A 257 9.33 11.20 -14.50
N ALA A 258 8.89 9.95 -14.39
CA ALA A 258 7.54 9.63 -13.95
C ALA A 258 7.30 9.95 -12.45
N LEU A 259 8.33 9.88 -11.62
CA LEU A 259 8.27 10.23 -10.20
C LEU A 259 8.09 11.74 -9.97
N GLY A 260 8.31 12.57 -11.01
CA GLY A 260 8.24 14.02 -10.91
C GLY A 260 9.24 14.53 -9.88
N LEU A 261 10.49 14.06 -9.93
CA LEU A 261 11.56 14.54 -9.07
C LEU A 261 11.94 15.97 -9.53
N ALA A 262 11.14 16.95 -9.09
CA ALA A 262 11.32 18.35 -9.42
C ALA A 262 12.67 18.86 -8.89
N ALA A 263 13.40 19.55 -9.76
CA ALA A 263 14.53 20.35 -9.37
C ALA A 263 14.03 21.78 -9.17
N ASP A 264 13.85 22.21 -7.91
CA ASP A 264 13.60 23.61 -7.57
C ASP A 264 14.79 24.47 -8.05
N GLY A 265 14.75 24.94 -9.29
CA GLY A 265 15.79 25.77 -9.91
C GLY A 265 17.17 25.11 -10.09
N LYS A 266 17.31 23.79 -9.91
CA LYS A 266 18.59 23.02 -9.99
C LYS A 266 18.68 22.19 -11.28
N PRO A 267 19.86 21.65 -11.66
CA PRO A 267 20.02 20.90 -12.91
C PRO A 267 19.04 19.71 -13.01
N SER A 268 18.41 19.54 -14.18
CA SER A 268 17.46 18.44 -14.41
C SER A 268 18.15 17.09 -14.37
N VAL A 269 17.83 16.30 -13.35
CA VAL A 269 18.25 14.89 -13.21
C VAL A 269 17.28 13.92 -13.90
N GLU A 270 16.18 14.44 -14.46
CA GLU A 270 15.06 13.66 -15.00
C GLU A 270 15.43 12.78 -16.21
N ASN A 271 16.53 13.10 -16.89
CA ASN A 271 17.02 12.36 -18.06
C ASN A 271 18.24 11.47 -17.74
N ARG A 272 18.59 11.31 -16.46
CA ARG A 272 19.74 10.52 -16.01
C ARG A 272 19.29 9.24 -15.31
N HIS A 273 20.10 8.19 -15.41
CA HIS A 273 20.02 7.06 -14.51
C HIS A 273 20.67 7.46 -13.18
N LEU A 274 20.04 7.14 -12.06
CA LEU A 274 20.52 7.54 -10.73
C LEU A 274 20.92 6.31 -9.93
N VAL A 275 22.05 6.37 -9.25
CA VAL A 275 22.41 5.40 -8.21
C VAL A 275 22.32 6.09 -6.87
N LEU A 276 21.38 5.66 -6.05
CA LEU A 276 21.19 6.09 -4.67
C LEU A 276 21.97 5.15 -3.75
N VAL A 277 22.87 5.70 -2.94
CA VAL A 277 23.62 5.00 -1.91
C VAL A 277 23.34 5.69 -0.59
N THR A 278 22.85 4.96 0.41
CA THR A 278 22.45 5.57 1.68
C THR A 278 23.22 4.99 2.85
N PHE A 279 23.63 5.84 3.79
CA PHE A 279 24.36 5.45 4.99
C PHE A 279 23.61 5.89 6.26
N PRO A 280 23.70 5.14 7.37
CA PRO A 280 23.16 5.57 8.66
C PRO A 280 24.14 6.46 9.44
N GLU A 281 25.41 6.53 9.05
CA GLU A 281 26.47 7.27 9.74
C GLU A 281 27.09 8.33 8.83
N GLU A 282 27.30 9.54 9.38
CA GLU A 282 27.89 10.66 8.63
C GLU A 282 29.32 10.38 8.17
N LYS A 283 30.08 9.62 8.97
CA LYS A 283 31.47 9.27 8.65
C LYS A 283 31.55 8.50 7.34
N ASP A 284 30.68 7.51 7.14
CA ASP A 284 30.65 6.68 5.94
C ASP A 284 30.23 7.52 4.72
N ALA A 285 29.30 8.46 4.91
CA ALA A 285 28.90 9.41 3.88
C ALA A 285 30.05 10.34 3.46
N ARG A 286 30.85 10.86 4.40
CA ARG A 286 32.04 11.67 4.09
C ARG A 286 33.13 10.86 3.40
N GLU A 287 33.33 9.61 3.80
CA GLU A 287 34.27 8.71 3.11
C GLU A 287 33.81 8.47 1.65
N MET A 288 32.51 8.31 1.44
CA MET A 288 31.92 8.20 0.11
C MET A 288 32.12 9.48 -0.71
N GLU A 289 31.93 10.67 -0.13
CA GLU A 289 32.17 11.95 -0.83
C GLU A 289 33.63 12.11 -1.26
N ALA A 290 34.59 11.77 -0.39
CA ALA A 290 36.01 11.78 -0.72
C ALA A 290 36.33 10.80 -1.87
N TYR A 291 35.78 9.60 -1.80
CA TYR A 291 35.91 8.58 -2.83
C TYR A 291 35.34 9.04 -4.19
N LEU A 292 34.21 9.75 -4.19
CA LEU A 292 33.62 10.34 -5.41
C LEU A 292 34.50 11.45 -5.98
N ALA A 293 35.06 12.31 -5.12
CA ALA A 293 35.95 13.39 -5.53
C ALA A 293 37.22 12.87 -6.22
N GLU A 294 37.82 11.80 -5.69
CA GLU A 294 38.98 11.13 -6.32
C GLU A 294 38.68 10.61 -7.73
N ARG A 295 37.43 10.19 -7.96
CA ARG A 295 36.93 9.70 -9.26
C ARG A 295 36.33 10.77 -10.15
N GLN A 296 36.33 12.02 -9.71
CA GLN A 296 35.72 13.16 -10.42
C GLN A 296 34.23 12.92 -10.74
N LEU A 297 33.52 12.22 -9.84
CA LEU A 297 32.09 12.01 -9.93
C LEU A 297 31.37 13.05 -9.07
N SER A 298 30.51 13.85 -9.72
CA SER A 298 29.72 14.86 -9.01
C SER A 298 28.38 14.26 -8.55
N PRO A 299 28.13 14.12 -7.25
CA PRO A 299 26.80 13.75 -6.75
C PRO A 299 25.79 14.87 -7.04
N VAL A 300 24.51 14.51 -7.04
CA VAL A 300 23.43 15.50 -7.07
C VAL A 300 23.36 16.25 -5.73
N ASP A 301 22.64 17.37 -5.74
CA ASP A 301 22.41 18.16 -4.55
C ASP A 301 21.72 17.38 -3.42
N GLU A 302 22.13 17.65 -2.18
CA GLU A 302 21.63 16.96 -0.98
C GLU A 302 20.11 17.03 -0.82
N THR A 303 19.46 18.15 -1.19
CA THR A 303 18.00 18.28 -1.13
C THR A 303 17.32 17.31 -2.10
N VAL A 304 17.88 17.13 -3.29
CA VAL A 304 17.37 16.18 -4.29
C VAL A 304 17.59 14.74 -3.83
N ALA A 305 18.76 14.44 -3.25
CA ALA A 305 19.06 13.12 -2.71
C ALA A 305 18.13 12.73 -1.56
N ASN A 306 17.87 13.65 -0.61
CA ASN A 306 16.91 13.45 0.46
C ASN A 306 15.48 13.27 -0.06
N ASN A 307 15.06 14.07 -1.05
CA ASN A 307 13.74 13.92 -1.67
C ASN A 307 13.58 12.53 -2.32
N LEU A 308 14.59 12.05 -3.07
CA LEU A 308 14.56 10.71 -3.65
C LEU A 308 14.52 9.61 -2.57
N TRP A 309 15.28 9.79 -1.47
CA TRP A 309 15.24 8.87 -0.33
C TRP A 309 13.85 8.79 0.28
N GLU A 310 13.16 9.91 0.50
CA GLU A 310 11.78 9.91 1.02
C GLU A 310 10.81 9.24 0.04
N LYS A 311 10.94 9.53 -1.26
CA LYS A 311 10.11 8.95 -2.32
C LYS A 311 10.39 7.47 -2.61
N ARG A 312 11.38 6.82 -1.96
CA ARG A 312 11.70 5.39 -2.16
C ARG A 312 10.53 4.44 -1.90
N PHE A 313 9.54 4.89 -1.11
CA PHE A 313 8.33 4.14 -0.80
C PHE A 313 7.15 4.37 -1.77
N LEU A 314 7.39 5.01 -2.92
CA LEU A 314 6.38 5.31 -3.93
C LEU A 314 6.63 4.57 -5.26
N PRO A 315 6.90 3.25 -5.27
CA PRO A 315 7.17 2.53 -6.50
C PRO A 315 5.96 2.54 -7.45
N MET A 316 4.72 2.57 -6.93
CA MET A 316 3.51 2.55 -7.75
C MET A 316 3.08 3.93 -8.26
N SER A 317 3.87 4.98 -8.03
CA SER A 317 3.60 6.33 -8.56
C SER A 317 3.31 6.30 -10.06
N ILE A 318 3.98 5.42 -10.80
CA ILE A 318 3.83 5.18 -12.25
C ILE A 318 2.38 4.89 -12.68
N LYS A 319 1.53 4.41 -11.78
CA LYS A 319 0.12 4.10 -12.07
C LYS A 319 -0.67 5.33 -12.55
N HIS A 320 -0.25 6.56 -12.26
CA HIS A 320 -0.89 7.77 -12.79
C HIS A 320 -0.80 7.91 -14.33
N LEU A 321 0.15 7.21 -14.97
CA LEU A 321 0.37 7.27 -16.41
C LEU A 321 -0.61 6.44 -17.25
N GLY A 322 -1.39 5.54 -16.61
CA GLY A 322 -2.33 4.69 -17.32
C GLY A 322 -3.36 4.00 -16.42
N PRO A 323 -4.53 3.63 -16.97
CA PRO A 323 -5.64 3.04 -16.21
C PRO A 323 -5.35 1.61 -15.71
N SER A 324 -4.31 0.94 -16.24
CA SER A 324 -3.80 -0.33 -15.73
C SER A 324 -2.28 -0.30 -15.61
N LEU A 325 -1.73 -1.16 -14.77
CA LEU A 325 -0.30 -1.35 -14.59
C LEU A 325 0.01 -2.84 -14.61
N LEU A 326 1.03 -3.21 -15.37
CA LEU A 326 1.63 -4.53 -15.35
C LEU A 326 3.03 -4.43 -14.75
N ALA A 327 3.49 -5.49 -14.11
CA ALA A 327 4.81 -5.54 -13.49
C ALA A 327 5.48 -6.90 -13.71
N SER A 328 6.79 -6.88 -13.82
CA SER A 328 7.65 -8.05 -13.82
C SER A 328 8.77 -7.85 -12.80
N GLU A 329 8.86 -8.75 -11.83
CA GLU A 329 9.80 -8.69 -10.71
C GLU A 329 10.60 -9.98 -10.65
N MET A 330 11.91 -9.82 -10.60
CA MET A 330 12.86 -10.92 -10.74
C MET A 330 14.17 -10.58 -10.04
N ILE A 331 14.93 -11.62 -9.73
CA ILE A 331 16.29 -11.47 -9.22
C ILE A 331 17.23 -11.72 -10.39
N LEU A 332 18.18 -10.82 -10.60
CA LEU A 332 19.13 -10.86 -11.70
C LEU A 332 20.57 -10.76 -11.16
N PRO A 333 21.54 -11.42 -11.82
CA PRO A 333 22.94 -11.16 -11.56
C PRO A 333 23.30 -9.69 -11.86
N LEU A 334 23.98 -9.05 -10.91
CA LEU A 334 24.36 -7.63 -10.95
C LEU A 334 25.29 -7.32 -12.12
N ASP A 335 26.08 -8.28 -12.59
CA ASP A 335 26.94 -8.17 -13.77
C ASP A 335 26.18 -8.31 -15.11
N ARG A 336 24.93 -8.79 -15.09
CA ARG A 336 24.13 -9.06 -16.30
C ARG A 336 22.91 -8.16 -16.46
N VAL A 337 22.47 -7.51 -15.40
CA VAL A 337 21.24 -6.67 -15.41
C VAL A 337 21.30 -5.54 -16.44
N ALA A 338 22.46 -4.90 -16.65
CA ALA A 338 22.60 -3.85 -17.64
C ALA A 338 22.28 -4.36 -19.07
N SER A 339 22.90 -5.46 -19.47
CA SER A 339 22.69 -6.09 -20.78
C SER A 339 21.27 -6.66 -20.93
N TYR A 340 20.67 -7.13 -19.84
CA TYR A 340 19.26 -7.53 -19.82
C TYR A 340 18.34 -6.34 -20.14
N VAL A 341 18.52 -5.21 -19.44
CA VAL A 341 17.71 -4.00 -19.66
C VAL A 341 17.88 -3.46 -21.08
N GLU A 342 19.11 -3.42 -21.59
CA GLU A 342 19.39 -3.02 -22.98
C GLU A 342 18.59 -3.88 -23.98
N LYS A 343 18.56 -5.21 -23.76
CA LYS A 343 17.83 -6.13 -24.64
C LYS A 343 16.31 -5.97 -24.55
N VAL A 344 15.78 -5.79 -23.35
CA VAL A 344 14.34 -5.55 -23.16
C VAL A 344 13.93 -4.21 -23.79
N ASN A 345 14.74 -3.16 -23.65
CA ASN A 345 14.49 -1.87 -24.28
C ASN A 345 14.55 -1.97 -25.82
N GLU A 346 15.45 -2.78 -26.38
CA GLU A 346 15.49 -3.09 -27.81
C GLU A 346 14.17 -3.73 -28.29
N TRP A 347 13.62 -4.68 -27.52
CA TRP A 347 12.31 -5.30 -27.83
C TRP A 347 11.15 -4.30 -27.70
N GLY A 348 11.23 -3.39 -26.73
CA GLY A 348 10.19 -2.39 -26.46
C GLY A 348 10.10 -1.30 -27.53
N LYS A 349 11.22 -0.90 -28.13
CA LYS A 349 11.30 0.19 -29.14
C LYS A 349 10.30 0.06 -30.30
N PRO A 350 10.27 -1.03 -31.08
CA PRO A 350 9.33 -1.15 -32.21
C PRO A 350 7.87 -1.19 -31.74
N LEU A 351 7.61 -1.63 -30.51
CA LEU A 351 6.28 -1.68 -29.93
C LEU A 351 5.87 -0.40 -29.22
N ALA A 352 6.75 0.62 -29.13
CA ALA A 352 6.57 1.84 -28.33
C ALA A 352 6.32 1.59 -26.83
N VAL A 353 6.89 0.51 -26.29
CA VAL A 353 6.85 0.17 -24.86
C VAL A 353 7.78 1.10 -24.10
N THR A 354 7.28 1.69 -23.01
CA THR A 354 8.11 2.36 -22.00
C THR A 354 8.01 1.55 -20.73
N LEU A 355 9.15 1.05 -20.26
CA LEU A 355 9.27 0.42 -18.96
C LEU A 355 9.75 1.44 -17.94
N TYR A 356 9.41 1.20 -16.68
CA TYR A 356 9.84 2.01 -15.54
C TYR A 356 10.57 1.13 -14.53
N PRO A 357 11.87 0.81 -14.76
CA PRO A 357 12.61 -0.09 -13.89
C PRO A 357 13.18 0.59 -12.63
N ILE A 358 13.17 -0.17 -11.54
CA ILE A 358 13.91 0.11 -10.30
C ILE A 358 14.69 -1.17 -9.95
N SER A 359 15.91 -1.03 -9.45
CA SER A 359 16.71 -2.17 -9.00
C SER A 359 17.28 -1.95 -7.61
N HIS A 360 16.86 -2.75 -6.64
CA HIS A 360 17.49 -2.80 -5.33
C HIS A 360 18.64 -3.80 -5.39
N VAL A 361 19.85 -3.38 -5.04
CA VAL A 361 20.97 -4.31 -4.89
C VAL A 361 20.71 -5.17 -3.64
N VAL A 362 20.80 -6.48 -3.79
CA VAL A 362 20.50 -7.44 -2.72
C VAL A 362 21.79 -7.86 -2.01
N ASN A 363 22.89 -7.98 -2.76
CA ASN A 363 24.24 -8.29 -2.29
C ASN A 363 25.25 -7.95 -3.40
N ASP A 364 26.51 -8.36 -3.22
CA ASP A 364 27.61 -8.17 -4.18
C ASP A 364 27.41 -8.83 -5.56
N LYS A 365 26.39 -9.68 -5.72
CA LYS A 365 26.15 -10.50 -6.91
C LYS A 365 24.77 -10.32 -7.54
N GLU A 366 23.76 -9.90 -6.79
CA GLU A 366 22.37 -9.95 -7.23
C GLU A 366 21.62 -8.63 -7.01
N VAL A 367 20.65 -8.36 -7.88
CA VAL A 367 19.68 -7.27 -7.75
C VAL A 367 18.26 -7.82 -7.77
N LEU A 368 17.38 -7.23 -6.97
CA LEU A 368 15.95 -7.35 -7.10
C LEU A 368 15.49 -6.28 -8.10
N PHE A 369 15.13 -6.74 -9.30
CA PHE A 369 14.74 -5.92 -10.43
C PHE A 369 13.22 -5.92 -10.57
N LEU A 370 12.61 -4.74 -10.50
CA LEU A 370 11.18 -4.52 -10.75
C LEU A 370 11.04 -3.62 -11.98
N ALA A 371 10.38 -4.11 -13.03
CA ALA A 371 9.98 -3.31 -14.18
C ALA A 371 8.47 -3.19 -14.27
N MET A 372 7.98 -1.96 -14.37
CA MET A 372 6.56 -1.64 -14.52
C MET A 372 6.23 -1.15 -15.92
N LEU A 373 5.00 -1.40 -16.36
CA LEU A 373 4.45 -0.98 -17.65
C LEU A 373 3.04 -0.45 -17.46
N ALA A 374 2.85 0.85 -17.69
CA ALA A 374 1.51 1.46 -17.72
C ALA A 374 0.81 1.11 -19.05
N THR A 375 -0.43 0.63 -18.96
CA THR A 375 -1.23 0.17 -20.10
C THR A 375 -2.73 0.40 -19.85
N ASP A 376 -3.59 -0.08 -20.74
CA ASP A 376 -5.04 0.06 -20.67
C ASP A 376 -5.74 -1.24 -21.02
N ASN A 377 -6.22 -1.98 -20.00
CA ASN A 377 -6.92 -3.26 -20.14
C ASN A 377 -8.19 -3.23 -21.00
N ARG A 378 -8.71 -2.03 -21.30
CA ARG A 378 -9.87 -1.83 -22.16
C ARG A 378 -9.51 -1.83 -23.65
N LYS A 379 -8.21 -1.82 -23.99
CA LYS A 379 -7.70 -1.76 -25.37
C LYS A 379 -6.99 -3.06 -25.75
N ASN A 380 -7.02 -3.41 -27.04
CA ASN A 380 -6.38 -4.63 -27.56
C ASN A 380 -4.86 -4.68 -27.33
N ILE A 381 -4.20 -3.52 -27.23
CA ILE A 381 -2.76 -3.43 -26.94
C ILE A 381 -2.40 -4.08 -25.59
N PHE A 382 -3.34 -4.11 -24.64
CA PHE A 382 -3.14 -4.75 -23.34
C PHE A 382 -2.74 -6.22 -23.46
N TYR A 383 -3.31 -6.97 -24.40
CA TYR A 383 -2.98 -8.38 -24.55
C TYR A 383 -1.54 -8.58 -25.00
N LEU A 384 -1.02 -7.69 -25.86
CA LEU A 384 0.40 -7.69 -26.23
C LEU A 384 1.27 -7.32 -25.04
N ASP A 385 0.93 -6.26 -24.31
CA ASP A 385 1.67 -5.84 -23.11
C ASP A 385 1.66 -6.93 -22.03
N LEU A 386 0.54 -7.65 -21.84
CA LEU A 386 0.40 -8.77 -20.92
C LEU A 386 1.31 -9.95 -21.30
N MET A 387 1.48 -10.22 -22.60
CA MET A 387 2.40 -11.25 -23.08
C MET A 387 3.88 -10.86 -22.88
N LEU A 388 4.23 -9.58 -22.90
CA LEU A 388 5.62 -9.12 -22.69
C LEU A 388 6.12 -9.44 -21.28
N ILE A 389 5.25 -9.41 -20.27
CA ILE A 389 5.63 -9.64 -18.87
C ILE A 389 6.30 -11.01 -18.63
N PRO A 390 5.69 -12.16 -18.97
CA PRO A 390 6.34 -13.46 -18.84
C PRO A 390 7.49 -13.64 -19.84
N MET A 391 7.48 -12.98 -21.00
CA MET A 391 8.61 -13.02 -21.94
C MET A 391 9.87 -12.35 -21.37
N MET A 392 9.71 -11.24 -20.66
CA MET A 392 10.80 -10.56 -19.95
C MET A 392 11.42 -11.45 -18.89
N LEU A 393 10.60 -12.14 -18.09
CA LEU A 393 11.08 -13.09 -17.09
C LEU A 393 11.77 -14.30 -17.75
N ARG A 394 11.20 -14.83 -18.84
CA ARG A 394 11.82 -15.91 -19.60
C ARG A 394 13.20 -15.55 -20.14
N LEU A 395 13.33 -14.36 -20.74
CA LEU A 395 14.60 -13.85 -21.23
C LEU A 395 15.64 -13.78 -20.09
N ALA A 396 15.23 -13.24 -18.95
CA ALA A 396 16.09 -13.16 -17.76
C ALA A 396 16.61 -14.54 -17.36
N VAL A 397 15.71 -15.52 -17.23
CA VAL A 397 16.03 -16.89 -16.84
C VAL A 397 16.94 -17.60 -17.86
N GLN A 398 16.57 -17.59 -19.15
CA GLN A 398 17.24 -18.38 -20.18
C GLN A 398 18.58 -17.79 -20.63
N ASN A 399 18.73 -16.47 -20.62
CA ASN A 399 19.90 -15.80 -21.21
C ASN A 399 20.75 -15.01 -20.21
N TYR A 400 20.17 -14.57 -19.10
CA TYR A 400 20.84 -13.67 -18.15
C TYR A 400 20.99 -14.26 -16.75
N GLY A 401 20.62 -15.52 -16.52
CA GLY A 401 20.78 -16.19 -15.22
C GLY A 401 19.84 -15.65 -14.13
N GLY A 402 18.73 -15.03 -14.53
CA GLY A 402 17.72 -14.54 -13.59
C GLY A 402 16.82 -15.65 -13.02
N LYS A 403 16.04 -15.29 -12.00
CA LYS A 403 15.04 -16.13 -11.36
C LYS A 403 13.82 -15.29 -10.98
N PRO A 404 12.59 -15.86 -10.95
CA PRO A 404 11.43 -15.12 -10.49
C PRO A 404 11.59 -14.72 -9.02
N TYR A 405 11.10 -13.55 -8.63
CA TYR A 405 11.09 -13.14 -7.22
C TYR A 405 10.08 -13.95 -6.40
N GLY A 406 8.88 -14.17 -6.95
CA GLY A 406 7.86 -15.08 -6.44
C GLY A 406 7.08 -15.71 -7.59
N ILE A 407 6.25 -16.70 -7.29
CA ILE A 407 5.64 -17.60 -8.28
C ILE A 407 4.20 -17.20 -8.60
N GLY A 408 3.34 -17.13 -7.59
CA GLY A 408 1.92 -16.81 -7.76
C GLY A 408 1.22 -17.73 -8.76
N ILE A 409 0.36 -17.14 -9.58
CA ILE A 409 -0.25 -17.80 -10.74
C ILE A 409 0.66 -17.61 -11.95
N TRP A 410 1.13 -16.39 -12.19
CA TRP A 410 1.74 -15.97 -13.47
C TRP A 410 3.14 -16.55 -13.71
N ASN A 411 3.94 -16.73 -12.65
CA ASN A 411 5.31 -17.23 -12.77
C ASN A 411 5.42 -18.73 -12.47
N THR A 412 4.31 -19.45 -12.31
CA THR A 412 4.27 -20.91 -12.12
C THR A 412 5.15 -21.69 -13.12
N PRO A 413 5.20 -21.34 -14.43
CA PRO A 413 6.07 -22.04 -15.38
C PRO A 413 7.56 -22.01 -15.01
N PHE A 414 8.00 -20.97 -14.29
CA PHE A 414 9.40 -20.75 -13.91
C PHE A 414 9.74 -21.29 -12.51
N LEU A 415 8.85 -22.08 -11.90
CA LEU A 415 9.05 -22.68 -10.58
C LEU A 415 10.39 -23.46 -10.48
N ARG A 416 10.76 -24.18 -11.55
CA ARG A 416 12.01 -24.96 -11.63
C ARG A 416 13.28 -24.10 -11.75
N ASN A 417 13.13 -22.80 -11.99
CA ASN A 417 14.24 -21.86 -12.05
C ASN A 417 14.46 -21.16 -10.70
N LEU A 418 13.47 -21.19 -9.81
CA LEU A 418 13.61 -20.66 -8.45
C LEU A 418 14.15 -21.71 -7.48
N TYR A 419 13.70 -22.95 -7.60
CA TYR A 419 14.06 -24.05 -6.71
C TYR A 419 14.76 -25.17 -7.45
N THR A 420 15.77 -25.76 -6.81
CA THR A 420 16.39 -26.98 -7.30
C THR A 420 15.40 -28.14 -7.34
N GLN A 421 15.70 -29.19 -8.12
CA GLN A 421 14.81 -30.35 -8.21
C GLN A 421 14.57 -31.03 -6.84
N ASP A 422 15.59 -31.07 -5.98
CA ASP A 422 15.47 -31.71 -4.67
C ASP A 422 14.68 -30.85 -3.68
N GLU A 423 14.87 -29.53 -3.69
CA GLU A 423 14.01 -28.61 -2.94
C GLU A 423 12.55 -28.73 -3.37
N LEU A 424 12.26 -28.81 -4.68
CA LEU A 424 10.90 -29.01 -5.19
C LEU A 424 10.29 -30.32 -4.73
N LYS A 425 11.05 -31.43 -4.77
CA LYS A 425 10.57 -32.72 -4.25
C LYS A 425 10.23 -32.62 -2.77
N GLN A 426 11.04 -31.91 -1.99
CA GLN A 426 10.80 -31.69 -0.57
C GLN A 426 9.56 -30.83 -0.32
N LEU A 427 9.39 -29.72 -1.06
CA LEU A 427 8.20 -28.88 -0.99
C LEU A 427 6.94 -29.67 -1.32
N VAL A 428 6.95 -30.45 -2.41
CA VAL A 428 5.81 -31.29 -2.80
C VAL A 428 5.51 -32.38 -1.75
N ARG A 429 6.54 -33.03 -1.19
CA ARG A 429 6.37 -34.00 -0.10
C ARG A 429 5.74 -33.34 1.13
N TYR A 430 6.24 -32.17 1.52
CA TYR A 430 5.71 -31.44 2.67
C TYR A 430 4.27 -31.01 2.44
N LYS A 431 3.93 -30.45 1.26
CA LYS A 431 2.55 -30.11 0.87
C LYS A 431 1.62 -31.31 0.97
N LYS A 432 2.01 -32.48 0.45
CA LYS A 432 1.22 -33.70 0.55
C LYS A 432 1.07 -34.21 1.99
N LYS A 433 2.07 -33.97 2.83
CA LYS A 433 2.02 -34.30 4.26
C LYS A 433 1.00 -33.41 4.97
N VAL A 434 1.08 -32.09 4.80
CA VAL A 434 0.29 -31.13 5.62
C VAL A 434 -1.04 -30.69 4.98
N ASP A 435 -1.26 -31.01 3.72
CA ASP A 435 -2.48 -30.73 2.97
C ASP A 435 -2.74 -31.80 1.89
N PRO A 436 -3.03 -33.05 2.29
CA PRO A 436 -3.25 -34.16 1.36
C PRO A 436 -4.45 -33.93 0.43
N ALA A 437 -5.46 -33.18 0.89
CA ALA A 437 -6.64 -32.81 0.10
C ALA A 437 -6.38 -31.64 -0.86
N GLY A 438 -5.27 -30.91 -0.68
CA GLY A 438 -4.89 -29.76 -1.49
C GLY A 438 -5.89 -28.61 -1.38
N ILE A 439 -6.44 -28.35 -0.18
CA ILE A 439 -7.46 -27.34 0.07
C ILE A 439 -6.91 -25.92 0.18
N LEU A 440 -5.68 -25.73 0.67
CA LEU A 440 -5.12 -24.40 0.93
C LEU A 440 -4.35 -23.87 -0.29
N ASN A 441 -4.72 -22.66 -0.73
CA ASN A 441 -4.14 -21.91 -1.85
C ASN A 441 -3.98 -22.77 -3.12
N SER A 442 -4.99 -23.58 -3.44
CA SER A 442 -4.96 -24.49 -4.59
C SER A 442 -4.84 -23.75 -5.93
N GLY A 443 -4.31 -24.44 -6.94
CA GLY A 443 -4.32 -23.99 -8.34
C GLY A 443 -3.35 -22.87 -8.70
N LYS A 444 -2.36 -22.62 -7.84
CA LYS A 444 -1.23 -21.71 -8.04
C LYS A 444 0.05 -22.31 -7.43
N PHE A 445 1.19 -21.66 -7.58
CA PHE A 445 2.51 -22.09 -7.08
C PHE A 445 3.05 -23.40 -7.67
N PHE A 446 2.48 -24.56 -7.33
CA PHE A 446 2.96 -25.87 -7.81
C PHE A 446 2.45 -26.22 -9.22
N THR A 447 1.18 -25.93 -9.47
CA THR A 447 0.53 -26.14 -10.75
C THR A 447 -0.59 -25.14 -10.91
N THR A 448 -0.70 -24.52 -12.07
CA THR A 448 -1.90 -23.76 -12.42
C THR A 448 -3.05 -24.74 -12.65
N SER A 449 -4.19 -24.48 -12.04
CA SER A 449 -5.42 -25.22 -12.32
C SER A 449 -6.61 -24.29 -12.19
N GLY A 450 -7.39 -24.16 -13.25
CA GLY A 450 -8.61 -23.38 -13.27
C GLY A 450 -9.72 -24.13 -14.01
N ARG A 451 -10.65 -23.41 -14.64
CA ARG A 451 -11.86 -24.02 -15.25
C ARG A 451 -11.56 -25.05 -16.34
N TRP A 452 -10.37 -25.02 -16.94
CA TRP A 452 -10.01 -25.88 -18.08
C TRP A 452 -9.11 -27.06 -17.70
N GLY A 453 -8.87 -27.29 -16.40
CA GLY A 453 -8.18 -28.49 -15.90
C GLY A 453 -6.83 -28.75 -16.58
N SER A 454 -6.72 -29.87 -17.30
CA SER A 454 -5.46 -30.33 -17.93
C SER A 454 -4.99 -29.49 -19.13
N PHE A 455 -5.88 -28.78 -19.84
CA PHE A 455 -5.48 -27.94 -20.97
C PHE A 455 -4.74 -26.67 -20.54
N GLN A 456 -5.12 -26.10 -19.39
CA GLN A 456 -4.36 -25.00 -18.77
C GLN A 456 -2.97 -25.42 -18.34
N LYS A 457 -2.79 -26.66 -17.84
CA LYS A 457 -1.45 -27.19 -17.56
C LYS A 457 -0.57 -27.21 -18.81
N ALA A 458 -1.13 -27.50 -19.99
CA ALA A 458 -0.39 -27.45 -21.25
C ALA A 458 0.00 -26.01 -21.64
N LEU A 459 -0.90 -25.04 -21.53
CA LEU A 459 -0.62 -23.61 -21.79
C LEU A 459 0.45 -23.01 -20.87
N PHE A 460 0.60 -23.53 -19.66
CA PHE A 460 1.60 -23.12 -18.66
C PHE A 460 2.76 -24.13 -18.50
N GLN A 461 2.91 -25.11 -19.41
CA GLN A 461 4.04 -26.04 -19.39
C GLN A 461 5.31 -25.34 -19.87
N ALA A 462 6.40 -25.54 -19.15
CA ALA A 462 7.73 -25.03 -19.50
C ALA A 462 8.10 -25.36 -20.96
N ASP A 463 7.68 -26.49 -21.51
CA ASP A 463 8.02 -26.93 -22.87
C ASP A 463 7.43 -26.04 -23.99
N ILE A 464 6.25 -25.43 -23.80
CA ILE A 464 5.72 -24.39 -24.71
C ILE A 464 6.52 -23.08 -24.55
N PHE A 465 7.08 -22.87 -23.36
CA PHE A 465 7.99 -21.76 -23.01
C PHE A 465 9.48 -22.11 -23.16
N ASP A 466 9.86 -23.26 -23.71
CA ASP A 466 11.27 -23.69 -23.90
C ASP A 466 11.64 -23.81 -25.38
N LEU A 467 10.66 -23.77 -26.29
CA LEU A 467 10.89 -23.49 -27.71
C LEU A 467 11.45 -22.06 -27.84
N GLY A 468 12.79 -21.93 -27.86
CA GLY A 468 13.53 -20.65 -27.87
C GLY A 468 12.90 -19.65 -28.83
N LEU A 469 12.78 -18.36 -28.43
CA LEU A 469 12.07 -17.27 -29.14
C LEU A 469 11.63 -17.69 -30.53
N SER A 470 10.49 -18.36 -30.61
CA SER A 470 10.18 -19.17 -31.79
C SER A 470 10.25 -18.27 -33.01
N THR A 471 10.64 -18.79 -34.17
CA THR A 471 10.70 -18.02 -35.41
C THR A 471 9.41 -17.20 -35.63
N SER A 472 8.27 -17.69 -35.12
CA SER A 472 6.99 -16.99 -35.05
C SER A 472 6.92 -15.78 -34.10
N GLN A 473 7.57 -15.79 -32.93
CA GLN A 473 7.66 -14.63 -32.04
C GLN A 473 8.55 -13.53 -32.65
N TRP A 474 9.72 -13.88 -33.19
CA TRP A 474 10.56 -12.93 -33.93
C TRP A 474 9.81 -12.37 -35.16
N LEU A 475 9.11 -13.24 -35.91
CA LEU A 475 8.27 -12.83 -37.04
C LEU A 475 7.12 -11.91 -36.58
N MET A 476 6.51 -12.15 -35.42
CA MET A 476 5.47 -11.30 -34.84
C MET A 476 6.01 -9.90 -34.48
N PHE A 477 7.17 -9.80 -33.82
CA PHE A 477 7.81 -8.50 -33.56
C PHE A 477 8.18 -7.78 -34.85
N LYS A 478 8.70 -8.51 -35.84
CA LYS A 478 9.03 -7.96 -37.16
C LYS A 478 7.79 -7.48 -37.91
N LEU A 479 6.69 -8.23 -37.86
CA LEU A 479 5.40 -7.85 -38.45
C LEU A 479 4.80 -6.61 -37.76
N LEU A 480 4.88 -6.54 -36.43
CA LEU A 480 4.40 -5.39 -35.65
C LEU A 480 5.24 -4.13 -35.89
N SER A 481 6.54 -4.28 -36.22
CA SER A 481 7.41 -3.15 -36.56
C SER A 481 7.06 -2.42 -37.87
N PHE A 482 6.18 -3.00 -38.71
CA PHE A 482 5.66 -2.34 -39.91
C PHE A 482 4.52 -1.34 -39.62
N PHE A 483 3.93 -1.37 -38.41
CA PHE A 483 2.90 -0.41 -38.01
C PHE A 483 3.54 0.80 -37.33
N PRO A 484 3.09 2.05 -37.62
CA PRO A 484 3.67 3.23 -37.00
C PRO A 484 3.47 3.20 -35.47
N ALA A 485 4.56 3.37 -34.72
CA ALA A 485 4.59 3.40 -33.26
C ALA A 485 3.53 4.33 -32.63
N LYS A 486 3.24 5.47 -33.27
CA LYS A 486 2.20 6.43 -32.84
C LYS A 486 0.77 5.92 -33.03
N THR A 487 0.54 5.02 -33.98
CA THR A 487 -0.79 4.45 -34.30
C THR A 487 -1.15 3.28 -33.38
N LEU A 488 -0.15 2.52 -32.91
CA LEU A 488 -0.33 1.38 -31.99
C LEU A 488 -0.70 1.79 -30.55
N ARG A 489 -0.30 2.98 -30.12
CA ARG A 489 -0.48 3.47 -28.73
C ARG A 489 -1.11 4.85 -28.67
N LEU A 490 -2.34 4.98 -29.17
CA LEU A 490 -3.18 6.15 -28.86
C LEU A 490 -3.55 6.13 -27.37
N ARG A 491 -2.83 6.93 -26.57
CA ARG A 491 -3.02 7.10 -25.11
C ARG A 491 -4.11 8.12 -24.77
N THR A 492 -5.26 8.06 -25.44
CA THR A 492 -6.43 8.84 -25.01
C THR A 492 -7.52 7.88 -24.55
N PRO A 493 -7.96 7.94 -23.29
CA PRO A 493 -9.08 7.13 -22.81
C PRO A 493 -10.36 7.62 -23.48
N VAL A 494 -11.21 6.71 -23.96
CA VAL A 494 -12.60 7.06 -24.28
C VAL A 494 -13.36 6.95 -22.96
N VAL A 495 -13.59 8.10 -22.32
CA VAL A 495 -14.50 8.23 -21.19
C VAL A 495 -15.75 8.92 -21.70
N SER A 496 -16.93 8.64 -21.14
CA SER A 496 -18.10 9.47 -21.44
C SER A 496 -17.80 10.94 -21.09
N GLN A 497 -18.27 11.87 -21.92
CA GLN A 497 -18.04 13.32 -21.76
C GLN A 497 -18.44 13.86 -20.37
N LYS A 498 -19.32 13.17 -19.63
CA LYS A 498 -19.77 13.57 -18.29
C LYS A 498 -18.75 13.33 -17.17
N LEU A 499 -17.70 12.52 -17.38
CA LEU A 499 -16.75 12.08 -16.34
C LEU A 499 -15.27 12.28 -16.72
N GLU A 500 -14.99 13.11 -17.73
CA GLU A 500 -13.71 13.17 -18.45
C GLU A 500 -12.51 13.69 -17.61
N GLY A 501 -12.74 14.12 -16.35
CA GLY A 501 -11.70 14.42 -15.34
C GLY A 501 -11.65 13.42 -14.18
N ILE A 502 -12.81 13.16 -13.54
CA ILE A 502 -12.96 12.29 -12.35
C ILE A 502 -12.54 10.84 -12.63
N SER A 503 -12.89 10.31 -13.81
CA SER A 503 -12.58 8.93 -14.17
C SER A 503 -11.09 8.64 -14.25
N LYS A 504 -10.27 9.61 -14.69
CA LYS A 504 -8.82 9.43 -14.83
C LYS A 504 -8.18 9.21 -13.46
N ASP A 505 -8.59 9.98 -12.46
CA ASP A 505 -8.07 9.88 -11.10
C ASP A 505 -8.55 8.60 -10.40
N ILE A 506 -9.78 8.18 -10.64
CA ILE A 506 -10.26 6.86 -10.15
C ILE A 506 -9.42 5.74 -10.74
N LEU A 507 -9.17 5.79 -12.05
CA LEU A 507 -8.40 4.80 -12.77
C LEU A 507 -6.92 4.83 -12.41
N SER A 508 -6.38 5.92 -11.86
CA SER A 508 -4.97 6.00 -11.45
C SER A 508 -4.70 5.40 -10.06
N CYS A 509 -5.73 5.01 -9.31
CA CYS A 509 -5.54 4.34 -8.02
C CYS A 509 -4.67 3.07 -8.16
N ALA A 510 -3.58 3.00 -7.39
CA ALA A 510 -2.67 1.87 -7.39
C ALA A 510 -3.16 0.65 -6.59
N GLN A 511 -4.23 0.79 -5.81
CA GLN A 511 -4.76 -0.26 -4.91
C GLN A 511 -3.71 -0.78 -3.89
N CYS A 512 -2.70 0.03 -3.58
CA CYS A 512 -1.56 -0.34 -2.74
C CYS A 512 -1.89 -0.51 -1.25
N GLY A 513 -3.05 -0.04 -0.78
CA GLY A 513 -3.51 -0.22 0.60
C GLY A 513 -2.95 0.77 1.62
N ALA A 514 -2.13 1.75 1.22
CA ALA A 514 -1.58 2.75 2.14
C ALA A 514 -2.67 3.53 2.90
N CYS A 515 -3.76 3.87 2.21
CA CYS A 515 -4.90 4.57 2.82
C CYS A 515 -5.68 3.74 3.85
N VAL A 516 -5.52 2.42 3.88
CA VAL A 516 -6.26 1.53 4.81
C VAL A 516 -5.76 1.70 6.24
N ALA A 517 -4.43 1.70 6.44
CA ALA A 517 -3.81 1.83 7.76
C ALA A 517 -4.16 3.16 8.47
N ARG A 518 -4.42 4.22 7.68
CA ARG A 518 -4.77 5.57 8.17
C ARG A 518 -6.28 5.79 8.29
N CYS A 519 -7.12 4.84 7.87
CA CYS A 519 -8.56 5.04 7.78
C CYS A 519 -9.26 4.70 9.11
N PRO A 520 -9.85 5.68 9.82
CA PRO A 520 -10.58 5.41 11.06
C PRO A 520 -11.78 4.49 10.86
N VAL A 521 -12.46 4.59 9.71
CA VAL A 521 -13.60 3.73 9.37
C VAL A 521 -13.19 2.27 9.31
N TYR A 522 -12.05 1.97 8.69
CA TYR A 522 -11.54 0.60 8.66
C TYR A 522 -11.16 0.10 10.04
N ARG A 523 -10.57 0.95 10.89
CA ARG A 523 -10.24 0.58 12.27
C ARG A 523 -11.48 0.21 13.08
N ALA A 524 -12.57 0.94 12.93
CA ALA A 524 -13.82 0.66 13.63
C ALA A 524 -14.58 -0.57 13.07
N THR A 525 -14.58 -0.75 11.74
CA THR A 525 -15.47 -1.74 11.09
C THR A 525 -14.78 -3.02 10.64
N GLY A 526 -13.46 -2.98 10.44
CA GLY A 526 -12.70 -4.05 9.79
C GLY A 526 -13.05 -4.28 8.32
N ASP A 527 -13.76 -3.34 7.67
CA ASP A 527 -14.23 -3.47 6.30
C ASP A 527 -13.40 -2.62 5.32
N GLU A 528 -12.52 -3.26 4.54
CA GLU A 528 -11.70 -2.56 3.55
C GLU A 528 -12.54 -1.91 2.43
N THR A 529 -13.77 -2.37 2.17
CA THR A 529 -14.63 -1.81 1.11
C THR A 529 -15.09 -0.39 1.41
N LEU A 530 -15.04 0.02 2.69
CA LEU A 530 -15.35 1.37 3.16
C LEU A 530 -14.15 2.32 3.14
N THR A 531 -12.95 1.81 2.84
CA THR A 531 -11.74 2.63 2.71
C THR A 531 -11.68 3.35 1.37
N ALA A 532 -10.75 4.30 1.22
CA ALA A 532 -10.53 4.93 -0.07
C ALA A 532 -10.16 3.93 -1.18
N LYS A 533 -9.35 2.90 -0.86
CA LYS A 533 -9.02 1.79 -1.77
C LYS A 533 -10.28 1.06 -2.23
N GLY A 534 -11.12 0.66 -1.27
CA GLY A 534 -12.39 -0.02 -1.50
C GLY A 534 -13.36 0.76 -2.37
N LYS A 535 -13.66 2.00 -1.96
CA LYS A 535 -14.52 2.95 -2.69
C LYS A 535 -14.08 3.09 -4.15
N LEU A 536 -12.80 3.40 -4.37
CA LEU A 536 -12.27 3.59 -5.73
C LEU A 536 -12.32 2.32 -6.57
N LEU A 537 -12.11 1.14 -5.98
CA LEU A 537 -12.25 -0.12 -6.72
C LEU A 537 -13.69 -0.36 -7.14
N THR A 538 -14.66 -0.14 -6.24
CA THR A 538 -16.09 -0.31 -6.55
C THR A 538 -16.53 0.65 -7.66
N ILE A 539 -16.14 1.93 -7.55
CA ILE A 539 -16.46 2.94 -8.56
C ILE A 539 -15.78 2.62 -9.88
N LYS A 540 -14.51 2.20 -9.87
CA LYS A 540 -13.81 1.76 -11.08
C LYS A 540 -14.59 0.66 -11.82
N LYS A 541 -15.06 -0.37 -11.10
CA LYS A 541 -15.84 -1.46 -11.69
C LYS A 541 -17.21 -0.99 -12.21
N ALA A 542 -17.86 -0.10 -11.49
CA ALA A 542 -19.10 0.55 -11.93
C ALA A 542 -18.88 1.30 -13.25
N LEU A 543 -17.81 2.09 -13.35
CA LEU A 543 -17.43 2.80 -14.56
C LEU A 543 -17.09 1.86 -15.73
N GLU A 544 -16.40 0.75 -15.49
CA GLU A 544 -16.09 -0.27 -16.51
C GLU A 544 -17.35 -0.92 -17.09
N LYS A 545 -18.40 -1.06 -16.29
CA LYS A 545 -19.71 -1.58 -16.72
C LYS A 545 -20.64 -0.50 -17.30
N GLY A 546 -20.26 0.78 -17.20
CA GLY A 546 -21.12 1.91 -17.57
C GLY A 546 -22.30 2.14 -16.60
N GLU A 547 -22.23 1.60 -15.39
CA GLU A 547 -23.30 1.59 -14.40
C GLU A 547 -22.81 2.19 -13.07
N LEU A 548 -22.87 3.51 -12.91
CA LEU A 548 -22.60 4.18 -11.63
C LEU A 548 -23.93 4.51 -10.91
N GLU A 549 -24.50 3.50 -10.26
CA GLU A 549 -25.73 3.60 -9.48
C GLU A 549 -25.43 3.94 -8.01
N LEU A 550 -26.39 4.58 -7.33
CA LEU A 550 -26.24 4.97 -5.92
C LEU A 550 -25.91 3.76 -5.03
N SER A 551 -26.61 2.63 -5.22
CA SER A 551 -26.40 1.38 -4.47
C SER A 551 -24.94 0.92 -4.48
N LYS A 552 -24.28 1.02 -5.64
CA LYS A 552 -22.88 0.63 -5.84
C LYS A 552 -21.89 1.66 -5.28
N ALA A 553 -22.34 2.89 -5.04
CA ALA A 553 -21.51 3.98 -4.56
C ALA A 553 -21.86 4.42 -3.12
N MET A 554 -22.80 3.75 -2.43
CA MET A 554 -23.24 4.09 -1.08
C MET A 554 -22.07 4.21 -0.09
N SER A 555 -21.03 3.40 -0.26
CA SER A 555 -19.85 3.44 0.60
C SER A 555 -19.14 4.80 0.60
N LEU A 556 -19.28 5.62 -0.46
CA LEU A 556 -18.79 7.01 -0.50
C LEU A 556 -19.28 7.82 0.69
N TYR A 557 -20.56 7.69 1.03
CA TYR A 557 -21.18 8.44 2.11
C TYR A 557 -20.75 7.99 3.50
N PHE A 558 -20.15 6.80 3.62
CA PHE A 558 -19.57 6.27 4.85
C PHE A 558 -18.13 6.77 5.10
N CYS A 559 -17.72 7.87 4.45
CA CYS A 559 -16.46 8.55 4.69
C CYS A 559 -16.57 9.59 5.82
N LEU A 560 -15.62 9.61 6.76
CA LEU A 560 -15.52 10.66 7.78
C LEU A 560 -14.85 11.97 7.30
N ARG A 561 -14.45 12.04 6.01
CA ARG A 561 -13.77 13.21 5.40
C ARG A 561 -12.49 13.69 6.10
N CYS A 562 -11.76 12.78 6.76
CA CYS A 562 -10.58 13.13 7.54
C CYS A 562 -9.30 13.49 6.74
N GLY A 563 -9.29 13.36 5.41
CA GLY A 563 -8.16 13.68 4.53
C GLY A 563 -6.93 12.74 4.58
N ARG A 564 -6.72 11.97 5.66
CA ARG A 564 -5.49 11.17 5.89
C ARG A 564 -5.16 10.10 4.85
N CYS A 565 -6.10 9.75 3.98
CA CYS A 565 -5.82 8.85 2.87
C CYS A 565 -4.93 9.46 1.77
N ASP A 566 -4.72 10.78 1.79
CA ASP A 566 -3.90 11.50 0.82
C ASP A 566 -2.40 11.49 1.20
N ASP A 567 -2.08 11.47 2.50
CA ASP A 567 -0.70 11.61 3.04
C ASP A 567 0.27 10.55 2.47
N ASP A 568 -0.14 9.28 2.51
CA ASP A 568 0.67 8.13 2.08
C ASP A 568 0.23 7.59 0.70
N CYS A 569 -0.53 8.37 -0.07
CA CYS A 569 -1.04 7.92 -1.37
C CYS A 569 0.08 7.84 -2.41
N GLN A 570 0.40 6.62 -2.86
CA GLN A 570 1.52 6.39 -3.80
C GLN A 570 1.40 7.12 -5.14
N VAL A 571 0.19 7.52 -5.51
CA VAL A 571 -0.11 8.25 -6.76
C VAL A 571 -0.58 9.68 -6.51
N HIS A 572 -0.49 10.17 -5.26
CA HIS A 572 -0.87 11.52 -4.85
C HIS A 572 -2.32 11.91 -5.20
N LEU A 573 -3.24 10.95 -5.13
CA LEU A 573 -4.66 11.22 -5.29
C LEU A 573 -5.20 12.10 -4.17
N LYS A 574 -6.02 13.09 -4.54
CA LYS A 574 -6.79 13.93 -3.63
C LYS A 574 -8.16 13.30 -3.42
N HIS A 575 -8.25 12.32 -2.53
CA HIS A 575 -9.43 11.47 -2.41
C HIS A 575 -10.66 12.24 -1.95
N LEU A 576 -10.49 13.25 -1.08
CA LEU A 576 -11.62 14.04 -0.59
C LEU A 576 -12.29 14.80 -1.74
N SER A 577 -11.53 15.58 -2.49
CA SER A 577 -12.02 16.32 -3.67
C SER A 577 -12.65 15.38 -4.71
N LEU A 578 -12.05 14.20 -4.90
CA LEU A 578 -12.57 13.18 -5.80
C LEU A 578 -13.93 12.63 -5.34
N PHE A 579 -14.07 12.31 -4.06
CA PHE A 579 -15.33 11.82 -3.49
C PHE A 579 -16.41 12.89 -3.48
N GLU A 580 -16.08 14.15 -3.19
CA GLU A 580 -17.04 15.26 -3.30
C GLU A 580 -17.54 15.45 -4.73
N GLY A 581 -16.65 15.35 -5.73
CA GLY A 581 -17.02 15.39 -7.14
C GLY A 581 -17.96 14.25 -7.55
N LEU A 582 -17.70 13.04 -7.05
CA LEU A 582 -18.55 11.87 -7.29
C LEU A 582 -19.91 11.97 -6.58
N GLU A 583 -19.93 12.43 -5.33
CA GLU A 583 -21.18 12.65 -4.60
C GLU A 583 -22.04 13.71 -5.29
N LYS A 584 -21.44 14.79 -5.80
CA LYS A 584 -22.14 15.81 -6.60
C LYS A 584 -22.72 15.21 -7.87
N TYR A 585 -21.99 14.34 -8.55
CA TYR A 585 -22.48 13.63 -9.73
C TYR A 585 -23.66 12.70 -9.41
N LEU A 586 -23.61 12.01 -8.27
CA LEU A 586 -24.69 11.11 -7.81
C LEU A 586 -25.91 11.85 -7.26
N ALA A 587 -25.73 13.07 -6.76
CA ALA A 587 -26.85 13.90 -6.29
C ALA A 587 -27.84 14.26 -7.42
N ASP A 588 -27.40 14.19 -8.69
CA ASP A 588 -28.26 14.38 -9.85
C ASP A 588 -29.18 13.16 -10.13
N SER A 589 -28.85 11.97 -9.58
CA SER A 589 -29.61 10.73 -9.84
C SER A 589 -30.55 10.32 -8.71
N GLU A 590 -30.18 10.49 -7.43
CA GLU A 590 -31.01 10.15 -6.26
C GLU A 590 -30.67 11.01 -5.02
N ASN A 591 -31.55 11.01 -4.01
CA ASN A 591 -31.38 11.78 -2.77
C ASN A 591 -30.32 11.20 -1.83
N PHE A 592 -29.61 12.08 -1.10
CA PHE A 592 -28.63 11.70 -0.06
C PHE A 592 -29.25 10.83 1.05
N PRO A 593 -28.69 9.65 1.38
CA PRO A 593 -29.26 8.71 2.35
C PRO A 593 -28.98 9.12 3.82
N ILE A 594 -29.47 10.30 4.22
CA ILE A 594 -29.06 10.99 5.44
C ILE A 594 -29.15 10.14 6.71
N LYS A 595 -30.26 9.42 6.93
CA LYS A 595 -30.47 8.63 8.15
C LYS A 595 -29.46 7.48 8.28
N GLN A 596 -29.14 6.82 7.16
CA GLN A 596 -28.20 5.70 7.15
C GLN A 596 -26.79 6.19 7.46
N VAL A 597 -26.42 7.34 6.88
CA VAL A 597 -25.11 7.98 7.10
C VAL A 597 -24.97 8.47 8.54
N GLN A 598 -26.00 9.12 9.10
CA GLN A 598 -26.01 9.57 10.50
C GLN A 598 -25.82 8.40 11.46
N ASN A 599 -26.57 7.31 11.27
CA ASN A 599 -26.44 6.11 12.10
C ASN A 599 -25.04 5.50 12.01
N PHE A 600 -24.51 5.39 10.79
CA PHE A 600 -23.17 4.83 10.57
C PHE A 600 -22.07 5.68 11.20
N ILE A 601 -22.11 7.01 11.02
CA ILE A 601 -21.11 7.90 11.62
C ILE A 601 -21.15 7.80 13.13
N SER A 602 -22.35 7.81 13.73
CA SER A 602 -22.52 7.65 15.17
C SER A 602 -21.93 6.31 15.65
N GLU A 603 -22.15 5.21 14.94
CA GLU A 603 -21.56 3.90 15.26
C GLU A 603 -20.03 3.96 15.27
N VAL A 604 -19.44 4.54 14.22
CA VAL A 604 -17.98 4.69 14.12
C VAL A 604 -17.44 5.61 15.20
N GLU A 605 -18.09 6.75 15.46
CA GLU A 605 -17.65 7.74 16.45
C GLU A 605 -17.68 7.21 17.89
N ASN A 606 -18.60 6.29 18.19
CA ASN A 606 -18.70 5.62 19.49
C ASN A 606 -17.74 4.42 19.63
N SER A 607 -16.98 4.06 18.60
CA SER A 607 -16.03 2.94 18.67
C SER A 607 -14.77 3.32 19.48
N PRO A 608 -14.24 2.41 20.32
CA PRO A 608 -12.96 2.64 21.02
C PRO A 608 -11.81 2.97 20.06
N GLU A 609 -11.82 2.40 18.86
CA GLU A 609 -10.82 2.59 17.82
C GLU A 609 -10.84 4.02 17.25
N PHE A 610 -12.03 4.60 17.08
CA PHE A 610 -12.17 5.98 16.67
C PHE A 610 -11.69 6.94 17.78
N HIS A 611 -11.99 6.66 19.04
CA HIS A 611 -11.43 7.45 20.14
C HIS A 611 -9.91 7.34 20.21
N ARG A 612 -9.33 6.15 20.01
CA ARG A 612 -7.87 5.99 19.89
C ARG A 612 -7.30 6.77 18.70
N PHE A 613 -8.05 6.85 17.61
CA PHE A 613 -7.70 7.68 16.45
C PHE A 613 -7.65 9.18 16.81
N LEU A 614 -8.54 9.66 17.68
CA LEU A 614 -8.54 11.02 18.21
C LEU A 614 -7.48 11.24 19.32
N ASP A 615 -7.17 10.20 20.10
CA ASP A 615 -6.30 10.23 21.28
C ASP A 615 -4.81 10.43 20.99
N VAL A 616 -4.42 10.65 19.72
CA VAL A 616 -3.09 11.19 19.37
C VAL A 616 -2.83 12.56 20.05
N VAL A 617 -3.88 13.22 20.57
CA VAL A 617 -3.77 14.46 21.37
C VAL A 617 -3.65 14.21 22.88
N ARG A 618 -4.04 13.04 23.42
CA ARG A 618 -4.14 12.82 24.88
C ARG A 618 -2.82 12.51 25.58
N THR A 619 -1.80 12.01 24.88
CA THR A 619 -0.55 11.56 25.54
C THR A 619 0.53 12.64 25.68
N GLY A 620 0.22 13.92 25.42
CA GLY A 620 1.19 15.02 25.55
C GLY A 620 0.68 16.34 26.14
N PHE A 621 -0.62 16.51 26.40
CA PHE A 621 -1.18 17.82 26.79
C PHE A 621 -2.22 17.78 27.93
N ASP A 622 -2.20 16.76 28.78
CA ASP A 622 -3.05 16.71 29.99
C ASP A 622 -2.47 17.54 31.16
N GLN A 623 -1.88 18.72 30.87
CA GLN A 623 -1.65 19.73 31.90
C GLN A 623 -2.82 20.73 31.92
N LYS A 624 -3.71 20.49 32.88
CA LYS A 624 -4.49 21.48 33.64
C LYS A 624 -5.12 22.62 32.82
N ILE A 625 -6.42 22.51 32.57
CA ILE A 625 -7.32 23.67 32.68
C ILE A 625 -8.51 23.27 33.56
N ARG A 626 -8.33 23.44 34.87
CA ARG A 626 -9.41 23.64 35.84
C ARG A 626 -9.51 25.13 36.16
N GLU A 627 -9.79 25.95 35.17
CA GLU A 627 -10.20 27.33 35.41
C GLU A 627 -11.37 27.66 34.48
N LYS A 628 -12.52 27.99 35.08
CA LYS A 628 -13.59 28.67 34.36
C LYS A 628 -13.07 30.07 34.00
N ARG A 629 -12.57 30.25 32.78
CA ARG A 629 -12.31 31.59 32.24
C ARG A 629 -13.65 32.30 32.05
N ASN A 630 -14.02 33.15 33.00
CA ASN A 630 -15.04 34.18 32.82
C ASN A 630 -14.34 35.41 32.20
N THR A 631 -14.03 35.35 30.91
CA THR A 631 -13.56 36.53 30.16
C THR A 631 -14.67 37.04 29.25
N PHE A 632 -14.80 38.36 29.14
CA PHE A 632 -15.55 39.00 28.05
C PHE A 632 -15.06 38.42 26.71
N PRO A 633 -15.92 38.19 25.71
CA PRO A 633 -15.51 37.56 24.45
C PRO A 633 -14.72 38.56 23.59
N ARG A 634 -13.46 38.80 23.94
CA ARG A 634 -12.54 39.62 23.16
C ARG A 634 -12.17 38.94 21.85
N TYR A 635 -12.06 37.61 21.87
CA TYR A 635 -11.65 36.81 20.73
C TYR A 635 -12.71 35.79 20.31
N ARG A 636 -12.73 35.48 19.02
CA ARG A 636 -13.43 34.32 18.46
C ARG A 636 -12.46 33.40 17.74
N VAL A 637 -12.82 32.11 17.69
CA VAL A 637 -12.04 31.09 16.99
C VAL A 637 -12.78 30.69 15.71
N ARG A 638 -12.17 30.97 14.55
CA ARG A 638 -12.68 30.53 13.25
C ARG A 638 -12.05 29.21 12.84
N ILE A 639 -12.80 28.41 12.07
CA ILE A 639 -12.28 27.20 11.45
C ILE A 639 -11.65 27.62 10.13
N ASP A 640 -10.43 27.14 9.90
CA ASP A 640 -9.83 27.19 8.58
C ASP A 640 -10.30 25.96 7.81
N GLU A 641 -11.23 26.16 6.87
CA GLU A 641 -11.84 25.07 6.09
C GLU A 641 -10.83 24.35 5.18
N GLU A 642 -9.69 24.97 4.85
CA GLU A 642 -8.64 24.33 4.04
C GLU A 642 -7.92 23.25 4.84
N HIS A 643 -7.72 23.49 6.13
CA HIS A 643 -6.99 22.60 7.04
C HIS A 643 -7.92 21.78 7.97
N CYS A 644 -9.22 22.09 8.00
CA CYS A 644 -10.20 21.37 8.79
C CYS A 644 -10.48 19.98 8.21
N ILE A 645 -10.32 18.94 9.03
CA ILE A 645 -10.62 17.55 8.63
C ILE A 645 -12.02 17.08 9.03
N HIS A 646 -12.89 18.00 9.45
CA HIS A 646 -14.25 17.75 9.95
C HIS A 646 -14.41 16.58 10.93
N CYS A 647 -13.40 16.34 11.78
CA CYS A 647 -13.41 15.26 12.76
C CYS A 647 -14.46 15.41 13.88
N GLY A 648 -15.10 16.58 14.01
CA GLY A 648 -16.13 16.82 15.02
C GLY A 648 -15.60 17.11 16.42
N THR A 649 -14.31 16.92 16.70
CA THR A 649 -13.75 17.14 18.06
C THR A 649 -14.02 18.53 18.61
N CYS A 650 -14.11 19.53 17.72
CA CYS A 650 -14.43 20.89 18.11
C CYS A 650 -15.91 21.12 18.46
N VAL A 651 -16.83 20.26 18.00
CA VAL A 651 -18.23 20.22 18.41
C VAL A 651 -18.28 19.74 19.87
N ASP A 652 -17.63 18.61 20.18
CA ASP A 652 -17.57 18.04 21.54
C ASP A 652 -16.82 18.92 22.54
N ALA A 653 -15.81 19.64 22.08
CA ALA A 653 -15.04 20.57 22.91
C ALA A 653 -15.80 21.87 23.23
N CYS A 654 -16.81 22.22 22.42
CA CYS A 654 -17.44 23.53 22.52
C CYS A 654 -18.53 23.55 23.60
N ILE A 655 -18.19 24.05 24.79
CA ILE A 655 -19.16 24.24 25.89
C ILE A 655 -20.26 25.28 25.59
N TYR A 656 -20.10 26.07 24.52
CA TYR A 656 -21.04 27.11 24.10
C TYR A 656 -21.85 26.70 22.85
N SER A 657 -21.65 25.48 22.35
CA SER A 657 -22.36 24.94 21.18
C SER A 657 -22.28 25.81 19.92
N VAL A 658 -21.17 26.56 19.76
CA VAL A 658 -20.88 27.41 18.59
C VAL A 658 -20.77 26.57 17.33
N ARG A 659 -20.22 25.36 17.48
CA ARG A 659 -19.97 24.43 16.39
C ARG A 659 -20.96 23.29 16.50
N LYS A 660 -21.58 22.94 15.38
CA LYS A 660 -22.53 21.83 15.27
C LYS A 660 -22.18 20.98 14.06
N ARG A 661 -22.69 19.75 14.02
CA ARG A 661 -22.75 18.99 12.77
C ARG A 661 -23.85 19.58 11.90
N ASP A 662 -23.60 19.65 10.59
CA ASP A 662 -24.61 20.12 9.64
C ASP A 662 -25.83 19.19 9.65
N GLU A 663 -27.03 19.77 9.58
CA GLU A 663 -28.28 19.01 9.62
C GLU A 663 -28.50 18.15 8.37
N PHE A 664 -27.91 18.52 7.23
CA PHE A 664 -28.08 17.86 5.94
C PHE A 664 -26.88 16.98 5.55
N ASP A 665 -25.69 17.27 6.07
CA ASP A 665 -24.48 16.44 5.94
C ASP A 665 -23.74 16.31 7.29
N PRO A 666 -24.02 15.25 8.09
CA PRO A 666 -23.43 15.08 9.43
C PRO A 666 -21.90 14.96 9.43
N ARG A 667 -21.27 14.82 8.26
CA ARG A 667 -19.81 14.79 8.11
C ARG A 667 -19.21 16.19 8.18
N ARG A 668 -19.99 17.25 7.98
CA ARG A 668 -19.52 18.64 8.02
C ARG A 668 -19.72 19.24 9.39
N VAL A 669 -18.80 20.13 9.76
CA VAL A 669 -18.90 20.98 10.95
C VAL A 669 -19.30 22.37 10.47
N VAL A 670 -20.36 22.92 11.03
CA VAL A 670 -20.88 24.24 10.69
C VAL A 670 -20.91 25.13 11.93
N ILE A 671 -20.92 26.44 11.68
CA ILE A 671 -21.10 27.48 12.69
C ILE A 671 -22.32 28.29 12.28
N GLU A 672 -23.43 28.11 13.00
CA GLU A 672 -24.67 28.86 12.73
C GLU A 672 -24.54 30.34 13.10
N ASP A 673 -23.87 30.61 14.23
CA ASP A 673 -23.65 31.95 14.74
C ASP A 673 -22.25 32.07 15.35
N GLU A 674 -21.34 32.74 14.63
CA GLU A 674 -19.99 33.02 15.12
C GLU A 674 -20.00 33.91 16.39
N GLY A 675 -21.09 34.64 16.66
CA GLY A 675 -21.29 35.50 17.83
C GLY A 675 -21.47 34.76 19.16
N LEU A 676 -21.72 33.44 19.12
CA LEU A 676 -21.74 32.58 20.30
C LEU A 676 -20.34 32.27 20.82
N CYS A 677 -19.29 32.48 20.01
CA CYS A 677 -17.93 32.15 20.40
C CYS A 677 -17.43 33.05 21.53
N ARG A 678 -17.02 32.45 22.65
CA ARG A 678 -16.44 33.16 23.79
C ARG A 678 -14.92 33.08 23.89
N GLY A 679 -14.25 32.57 22.86
CA GLY A 679 -12.79 32.57 22.78
C GLY A 679 -12.08 31.70 23.84
N CYS A 680 -12.75 30.70 24.43
CA CYS A 680 -12.18 29.88 25.51
C CYS A 680 -11.00 28.97 25.09
N GLY A 681 -10.79 28.77 23.78
CA GLY A 681 -9.68 27.98 23.25
C GLY A 681 -9.83 26.46 23.32
N SER A 682 -10.86 25.91 23.99
CA SER A 682 -10.99 24.44 24.16
C SER A 682 -11.02 23.65 22.84
N CYS A 683 -11.62 24.23 21.80
CA CYS A 683 -11.63 23.64 20.47
C CYS A 683 -10.27 23.68 19.74
N LEU A 684 -9.36 24.59 20.13
CA LEU A 684 -7.98 24.66 19.64
C LEU A 684 -7.15 23.54 20.28
N GLU A 685 -7.23 23.44 21.61
CA GLU A 685 -6.49 22.47 22.41
C GLU A 685 -6.79 21.03 22.02
N ARG A 686 -8.05 20.77 21.65
CA ARG A 686 -8.49 19.44 21.22
C ARG A 686 -8.42 19.24 19.71
N CYS A 687 -7.99 20.23 18.92
CA CYS A 687 -7.94 20.08 17.47
C CYS A 687 -6.74 19.19 17.06
N PRO A 688 -6.97 18.03 16.42
CA PRO A 688 -5.87 17.15 16.00
C PRO A 688 -4.97 17.77 14.93
N GLN A 689 -5.51 18.71 14.12
CA GLN A 689 -4.73 19.40 13.09
C GLN A 689 -3.83 20.49 13.70
N VAL A 690 -4.31 21.22 14.72
CA VAL A 690 -3.47 22.16 15.48
C VAL A 690 -2.35 21.43 16.23
N ALA A 691 -2.67 20.29 16.85
CA ALA A 691 -1.65 19.45 17.51
C ALA A 691 -0.60 18.92 16.52
N ALA A 692 -0.97 18.72 15.25
CA ALA A 692 -0.06 18.33 14.17
C ALA A 692 0.69 19.51 13.53
N GLY A 693 0.50 20.74 14.03
CA GLY A 693 1.18 21.95 13.55
C GLY A 693 0.49 22.66 12.38
N PHE A 694 -0.72 22.25 11.98
CA PHE A 694 -1.49 22.91 10.92
C PHE A 694 -2.39 24.03 11.48
N PRO A 695 -2.54 25.15 10.76
CA PRO A 695 -3.36 26.28 11.19
C PRO A 695 -4.86 26.02 10.93
N ALA A 696 -5.42 24.90 11.41
CA ALA A 696 -6.83 24.51 11.20
C ALA A 696 -7.87 25.43 11.86
N THR A 697 -7.41 26.46 12.54
CA THR A 697 -8.23 27.45 13.22
C THR A 697 -7.45 28.75 13.33
N SER A 698 -8.14 29.88 13.21
CA SER A 698 -7.56 31.20 13.50
C SER A 698 -8.26 31.85 14.69
N VAL A 699 -7.53 32.74 15.36
CA VAL A 699 -8.05 33.54 16.48
C VAL A 699 -8.05 35.00 16.05
N GLU A 700 -9.19 35.65 16.13
CA GLU A 700 -9.35 37.06 15.77
C GLU A 700 -10.24 37.79 16.77
N LEU A 701 -10.23 39.12 16.76
CA LEU A 701 -11.08 39.93 17.63
C LEU A 701 -12.56 39.71 17.27
N HIS A 702 -13.40 39.60 18.29
CA HIS A 702 -14.83 39.39 18.11
C HIS A 702 -15.48 40.64 17.47
N PRO A 703 -16.35 40.52 16.45
CA PRO A 703 -16.99 41.70 15.84
C PRO A 703 -17.78 42.55 16.84
N CYS A 704 -18.54 41.92 17.74
CA CYS A 704 -19.21 42.66 18.82
C CYS A 704 -18.25 43.39 19.77
N TYR A 705 -17.00 42.90 19.92
CA TYR A 705 -15.97 43.60 20.69
C TYR A 705 -15.48 44.86 19.96
N LEU A 706 -15.30 44.77 18.64
CA LEU A 706 -14.93 45.91 17.80
C LEU A 706 -16.05 46.96 17.69
N GLN A 707 -17.30 46.55 17.92
CA GLN A 707 -18.49 47.40 17.83
C GLN A 707 -18.97 47.93 19.20
N ILE A 708 -18.17 47.79 20.27
CA ILE A 708 -18.56 48.35 21.57
C ILE A 708 -18.49 49.87 21.52
N ASP A 709 -19.66 50.49 21.40
CA ASP A 709 -19.87 51.94 21.39
C ASP A 709 -20.49 52.41 22.72
N ASP A 710 -19.97 51.90 23.84
CA ASP A 710 -20.32 52.38 25.17
C ASP A 710 -19.40 53.55 25.56
N PRO A 711 -19.93 54.70 26.01
CA PRO A 711 -19.13 55.87 26.33
C PRO A 711 -18.15 55.66 27.51
N TYR A 712 -18.33 54.60 28.30
CA TYR A 712 -17.49 54.26 29.44
C TYR A 712 -16.75 52.92 29.29
N TRP A 713 -17.31 51.96 28.55
CA TRP A 713 -16.80 50.58 28.42
C TRP A 713 -16.48 50.19 26.98
N ASN A 714 -15.92 51.09 26.18
CA ASN A 714 -15.50 50.78 24.80
C ASN A 714 -14.25 49.88 24.72
N ALA A 715 -13.91 49.44 23.50
CA ALA A 715 -12.77 48.54 23.26
C ALA A 715 -11.42 49.11 23.76
N ASP A 716 -11.23 50.43 23.78
CA ASP A 716 -10.00 51.06 24.26
C ASP A 716 -9.86 51.00 25.79
N VAL A 717 -10.98 50.91 26.50
CA VAL A 717 -11.03 50.73 27.97
C VAL A 717 -10.99 49.25 28.35
N VAL A 718 -11.68 48.39 27.62
CA VAL A 718 -11.75 46.95 27.93
C VAL A 718 -10.44 46.23 27.55
N THR A 719 -9.76 46.66 26.48
CA THR A 719 -8.51 46.02 26.01
C THR A 719 -7.41 45.99 27.08
N PRO A 720 -7.05 47.13 27.72
CA PRO A 720 -6.02 47.17 28.73
C PRO A 720 -6.41 46.40 29.99
N ILE A 721 -7.67 46.48 30.42
CA ILE A 721 -8.17 45.77 31.61
C ILE A 721 -8.09 44.26 31.40
N ASP A 722 -8.54 43.75 30.25
CA ASP A 722 -8.44 42.33 29.91
C ASP A 722 -6.97 41.87 29.83
N LEU A 723 -6.08 42.71 29.27
CA LEU A 723 -4.64 42.43 29.23
C LEU A 723 -4.03 42.39 30.64
N GLU A 724 -4.38 43.34 31.51
CA GLU A 724 -3.93 43.36 32.90
C GLU A 724 -4.44 42.14 33.68
N ALA A 725 -5.70 41.75 33.51
CA ALA A 725 -6.27 40.57 34.15
C ALA A 725 -5.61 39.27 33.67
N THR A 726 -5.43 39.12 32.35
CA THR A 726 -4.81 37.91 31.77
C THR A 726 -3.30 37.82 32.03
N THR A 727 -2.63 38.95 32.25
CA THR A 727 -1.21 38.99 32.67
C THR A 727 -1.03 38.97 34.18
N GLY A 728 -2.12 38.87 34.97
CA GLY A 728 -2.10 38.78 36.43
C GLY A 728 -1.68 40.07 37.14
N LYS A 729 -1.86 41.23 36.50
CA LYS A 729 -1.61 42.55 37.09
C LYS A 729 -2.76 43.07 37.95
N ILE A 730 -3.99 42.60 37.69
CA ILE A 730 -5.19 42.88 38.48
C ILE A 730 -5.90 41.60 38.91
#